data_AF-A0AAW6I4N2-F1
#
_entry.id   AF-A0AAW6I4N2-F1
#
_cell.length_a   1.000
_cell.length_b   1.000
_cell.length_c   1.000
_cell.angle_alpha   90.00
_cell.angle_beta   90.00
_cell.angle_gamma   90.00
#
_symmetry.space_group_name_H-M   'P 1'
#
loop_
_entity.id
_entity.type
_entity.pdbx_description
1 polymer ?
#
loop_
_entity_poly.entity_id
_entity_poly.type
_entity_poly.pdbx_seq_one_letter_code
_entity_poly.pdbx_strand_id
1 'polypeptide(L)'
;MKKLLSLPPNLVGSFHEIANADPADWFCTSDPVGARLGSGGGTTWLLEACRRDDNTAGTLLPGEWLAREKRILLHAGGQSRRLPGYAPSGKILTPIPVFRWARGQKLSQNLLSLQLPLYEEIMRKAPDSLHTLIASGDVYLRNSEPLQEIPEADVVCYGLWVDPALATRHGVFVSDRKSPDQLDFMLQKPTLDELGRLAGTHLFLMDIGVWLLSDRAVELLMKHSYDPDGKQMKEYDLYSEFGLALGTHPRIIDEELNALTVAILPLPGGEFYHYGTSRELISSTLSVQNLVRDQRAIMQRKVKPHPAMFVQNAEVSCLLTSGNSELWIENSFVGKRWMLADRHVITGVPVNDWELHVPSGVCIDVVPVGDEGWVARPYGFNDTFKGNTMDESTFFMGRSVVKWSAERGVCLPECVDIQNAALFPVCRSIDELGVVLRWMVSEPHLEEGRKVWEAAEKMSANRLSDCANLRRLFAQREAFRKKNWPMLAANHDKSIFYQLDLADAASEFVSKGIALPEGLPADAPLMKRVHDHMFRSRILQFSGDDRGRVEQQQAFSLLREGLIATIADAKQMPRLNVYRDQIVWGRSPVRIDLAGGWTDTPPFCMYTGGNVVNVAIELNGQPPLQVYVKPAREFRIILRSIDIGAMESISTWDELRDFNKVGSPFSIPKAALALAGFIPEFSAGRYVSLEEQLKAFGCGLEVTLLAAIPAGSGLGTSSILAATVLGALSDFCGLAWDKNEIGNRTLILEQLLTTGGGWQDQYGGVLHGLKLLQTGEGFHQNPSVRWLPEYLFTEPEYRACHLLYYTGITRTAKDILAEIVRGMFLNSGPHLRLLSEMKVHALDMYEAILRGDFASYARLVGKSWEQNKALDAGTNPPAVERLISRIKDYALGYKLPGAGGGGYLYIVAKDPEASLQICRLLTADPQNDNARFVEMSLSDKGLQVSRS
;
A
#
# COMPACT_ATOMS: atom_id res chain seq x y z
N MET A 1 -13.13 11.77 -7.29
CA MET A 1 -12.84 10.82 -8.38
C MET A 1 -13.77 9.65 -8.23
N LYS A 2 -14.76 9.57 -9.13
CA LYS A 2 -15.82 8.55 -9.12
C LYS A 2 -15.37 7.28 -9.83
N LYS A 3 -15.82 6.12 -9.34
CA LYS A 3 -15.53 4.80 -9.91
C LYS A 3 -16.79 4.24 -10.55
N LEU A 4 -16.70 3.85 -11.80
CA LEU A 4 -17.82 3.42 -12.63
C LEU A 4 -17.60 1.97 -13.04
N LEU A 5 -18.59 1.11 -12.83
CA LEU A 5 -18.50 -0.33 -13.12
C LEU A 5 -19.60 -0.77 -14.08
N SER A 6 -19.22 -1.45 -15.16
CA SER A 6 -20.15 -2.29 -15.91
C SER A 6 -20.19 -3.67 -15.25
N LEU A 7 -21.34 -4.10 -14.75
CA LEU A 7 -21.53 -5.32 -13.96
C LEU A 7 -22.60 -6.24 -14.60
N PRO A 8 -22.63 -7.54 -14.23
CA PRO A 8 -23.77 -8.39 -14.52
C PRO A 8 -25.08 -7.81 -13.95
N PRO A 9 -26.23 -7.92 -14.64
CA PRO A 9 -27.49 -7.27 -14.24
C PRO A 9 -27.94 -7.57 -12.81
N ASN A 10 -27.79 -8.81 -12.35
CA ASN A 10 -28.16 -9.25 -11.00
C ASN A 10 -27.28 -8.63 -9.90
N LEU A 11 -26.03 -8.28 -10.21
CA LEU A 11 -25.08 -7.72 -9.27
C LEU A 11 -25.34 -6.23 -9.03
N VAL A 12 -25.79 -5.48 -10.04
CA VAL A 12 -26.04 -4.02 -9.94
C VAL A 12 -26.86 -3.67 -8.70
N GLY A 13 -28.00 -4.33 -8.51
CA GLY A 13 -28.93 -4.06 -7.40
C GLY A 13 -28.45 -4.50 -6.01
N SER A 14 -27.32 -5.20 -5.91
CA SER A 14 -26.77 -5.69 -4.63
C SER A 14 -25.30 -5.30 -4.41
N PHE A 15 -24.64 -4.68 -5.40
CA PHE A 15 -23.22 -4.36 -5.37
C PHE A 15 -22.84 -3.48 -4.17
N HIS A 16 -23.55 -2.38 -3.95
CA HIS A 16 -23.24 -1.43 -2.86
C HIS A 16 -23.29 -2.10 -1.48
N GLU A 17 -24.30 -2.94 -1.26
CA GLU A 17 -24.48 -3.70 -0.02
C GLU A 17 -23.38 -4.75 0.15
N ILE A 18 -23.14 -5.56 -0.88
CA ILE A 18 -22.20 -6.70 -0.83
C ILE A 18 -20.74 -6.27 -0.79
N ALA A 19 -20.39 -5.21 -1.53
CA ALA A 19 -19.03 -4.68 -1.60
C ALA A 19 -18.75 -3.61 -0.53
N ASN A 20 -19.75 -3.23 0.26
CA ASN A 20 -19.70 -2.09 1.19
C ASN A 20 -19.17 -0.82 0.50
N ALA A 21 -19.71 -0.53 -0.70
CA ALA A 21 -19.25 0.53 -1.58
C ALA A 21 -20.19 1.73 -1.53
N ASP A 22 -19.67 2.89 -1.12
CA ASP A 22 -20.45 4.12 -0.99
C ASP A 22 -21.00 4.59 -2.35
N PRO A 23 -22.32 4.76 -2.53
CA PRO A 23 -22.91 5.30 -3.75
C PRO A 23 -22.39 6.70 -4.16
N ALA A 24 -21.83 7.47 -3.23
CA ALA A 24 -21.19 8.75 -3.56
C ALA A 24 -19.91 8.56 -4.40
N ASP A 25 -19.14 7.51 -4.11
CA ASP A 25 -17.87 7.22 -4.77
C ASP A 25 -18.01 6.24 -5.94
N TRP A 26 -19.07 5.44 -5.94
CA TRP A 26 -19.28 4.32 -6.84
C TRP A 26 -20.57 4.46 -7.63
N PHE A 27 -20.50 4.20 -8.93
CA PHE A 27 -21.66 3.99 -9.78
C PHE A 27 -21.52 2.67 -10.53
N CYS A 28 -22.60 1.91 -10.63
CA CYS A 28 -22.60 0.68 -11.41
C CYS A 28 -23.89 0.51 -12.20
N THR A 29 -23.78 -0.10 -13.37
CA THR A 29 -24.93 -0.48 -14.20
C THR A 29 -24.57 -1.70 -15.02
N SER A 30 -25.55 -2.25 -15.74
CA SER A 30 -25.33 -3.30 -16.73
C SER A 30 -25.69 -2.78 -18.12
N ASP A 31 -25.16 -3.44 -19.15
CA ASP A 31 -25.61 -3.22 -20.52
C ASP A 31 -27.13 -3.49 -20.63
N PRO A 32 -27.84 -2.84 -21.57
CA PRO A 32 -29.28 -3.06 -21.77
C PRO A 32 -29.58 -4.53 -22.09
N VAL A 33 -30.67 -5.05 -21.51
CA VAL A 33 -31.09 -6.44 -21.72
C VAL A 33 -31.35 -6.67 -23.21
N GLY A 34 -30.68 -7.68 -23.79
CA GLY A 34 -30.86 -8.09 -25.18
C GLY A 34 -30.07 -7.27 -26.22
N ALA A 35 -29.33 -6.24 -25.81
CA ALA A 35 -28.43 -5.49 -26.69
C ALA A 35 -26.97 -5.78 -26.34
N ARG A 36 -26.13 -6.07 -27.34
CA ARG A 36 -24.67 -6.07 -27.18
C ARG A 36 -24.16 -4.73 -27.66
N LEU A 37 -23.62 -3.92 -26.76
CA LEU A 37 -23.15 -2.57 -27.10
C LEU A 37 -21.65 -2.53 -27.48
N GLY A 38 -20.92 -3.62 -27.31
CA GLY A 38 -19.46 -3.61 -27.44
C GLY A 38 -18.78 -2.83 -26.31
N SER A 39 -17.45 -2.87 -26.24
CA SER A 39 -16.71 -2.19 -25.17
C SER A 39 -16.76 -0.65 -25.26
N GLY A 40 -16.85 -0.10 -26.48
CA GLY A 40 -17.03 1.34 -26.72
C GLY A 40 -18.44 1.80 -26.38
N GLY A 41 -19.46 1.12 -26.94
CA GLY A 41 -20.86 1.42 -26.63
C GLY A 41 -21.23 1.19 -25.16
N GLY A 42 -20.66 0.17 -24.52
CA GLY A 42 -20.79 -0.04 -23.07
C GLY A 42 -20.17 1.08 -22.24
N THR A 43 -19.05 1.66 -22.70
CA THR A 43 -18.44 2.84 -22.07
C THR A 43 -19.38 4.05 -22.14
N THR A 44 -19.91 4.32 -23.34
CA THR A 44 -20.89 5.39 -23.55
C THR A 44 -22.13 5.20 -22.67
N TRP A 45 -22.69 3.99 -22.63
CA TRP A 45 -23.85 3.67 -21.81
C TRP A 45 -23.60 3.93 -20.32
N LEU A 46 -22.46 3.46 -19.80
CA LEU A 46 -22.08 3.63 -18.40
C LEU A 46 -21.91 5.11 -18.03
N LEU A 47 -21.29 5.92 -18.89
CA LEU A 47 -21.15 7.37 -18.69
C LEU A 47 -22.50 8.08 -18.72
N GLU A 48 -23.35 7.78 -19.69
CA GLU A 48 -24.68 8.38 -19.78
C GLU A 48 -25.57 8.02 -18.61
N ALA A 49 -25.56 6.75 -18.19
CA ALA A 49 -26.31 6.29 -17.03
C ALA A 49 -25.84 7.00 -15.75
N CYS A 50 -24.53 7.10 -15.54
CA CYS A 50 -23.96 7.83 -14.41
C CYS A 50 -24.32 9.32 -14.47
N ARG A 51 -24.31 9.91 -15.67
CA ARG A 51 -24.70 11.32 -15.85
C ARG A 51 -26.16 11.53 -15.51
N ARG A 52 -27.08 10.64 -15.92
CA ARG A 52 -28.52 10.74 -15.63
C ARG A 52 -28.84 10.57 -14.14
N ASP A 53 -28.04 9.77 -13.44
CA ASP A 53 -28.15 9.54 -11.98
C ASP A 53 -27.62 10.73 -11.15
N ASP A 54 -26.75 11.56 -11.74
CA ASP A 54 -26.23 12.77 -11.11
C ASP A 54 -27.31 13.87 -11.05
N ASN A 55 -27.56 14.43 -9.87
CA ASN A 55 -28.53 15.51 -9.65
C ASN A 55 -28.27 16.77 -10.50
N THR A 56 -27.09 16.90 -11.12
CA THR A 56 -26.72 18.02 -12.01
C THR A 56 -26.91 17.74 -13.50
N ALA A 57 -27.46 16.57 -13.87
CA ALA A 57 -27.63 16.09 -15.26
C ALA A 57 -28.43 17.01 -16.17
N GLY A 58 -29.43 17.70 -15.61
CA GLY A 58 -30.36 18.56 -16.36
C GLY A 58 -29.83 19.97 -16.61
N THR A 59 -28.69 20.34 -16.01
CA THR A 59 -28.17 21.71 -16.02
C THR A 59 -26.88 21.90 -16.81
N LEU A 60 -26.18 20.82 -17.16
CA LEU A 60 -24.86 20.86 -17.79
C LEU A 60 -24.84 20.11 -19.13
N LEU A 61 -24.05 20.62 -20.07
CA LEU A 61 -23.72 19.89 -21.30
C LEU A 61 -22.82 18.67 -20.98
N PRO A 62 -22.80 17.61 -21.81
CA PRO A 62 -21.97 16.42 -21.58
C PRO A 62 -20.49 16.72 -21.32
N GLY A 63 -19.85 17.57 -22.13
CA GLY A 63 -18.46 17.98 -21.93
C GLY A 63 -18.22 18.73 -20.62
N GLU A 64 -19.12 19.64 -20.23
CA GLU A 64 -19.04 20.35 -18.95
C GLU A 64 -19.16 19.39 -17.76
N TRP A 65 -19.98 18.34 -17.88
CA TRP A 65 -20.07 17.30 -16.86
C TRP A 65 -18.82 16.42 -16.79
N LEU A 66 -18.24 16.07 -17.95
CA LEU A 66 -17.00 15.29 -18.01
C LEU A 66 -15.85 16.02 -17.30
N ALA A 67 -15.67 17.31 -17.58
CA ALA A 67 -14.58 18.14 -17.03
C ALA A 67 -14.65 18.40 -15.51
N ARG A 68 -15.78 18.09 -14.83
CA ARG A 68 -15.94 18.40 -13.40
C ARG A 68 -15.15 17.48 -12.47
N GLU A 69 -14.91 16.24 -12.88
CA GLU A 69 -14.16 15.29 -12.07
C GLU A 69 -13.52 14.17 -12.88
N LYS A 70 -12.42 13.65 -12.34
CA LYS A 70 -11.76 12.45 -12.85
C LYS A 70 -12.59 11.18 -12.54
N ARG A 71 -12.62 10.23 -13.48
CA ARG A 71 -13.39 8.98 -13.41
C ARG A 71 -12.56 7.78 -13.82
N ILE A 72 -12.78 6.66 -13.13
CA ILE A 72 -12.20 5.35 -13.48
C ILE A 72 -13.34 4.40 -13.85
N LEU A 73 -13.33 3.88 -15.08
CA LEU A 73 -14.32 2.95 -15.61
C LEU A 73 -13.70 1.55 -15.70
N LEU A 74 -14.35 0.55 -15.09
CA LEU A 74 -13.96 -0.85 -15.27
C LEU A 74 -15.07 -1.65 -15.97
N HIS A 75 -14.70 -2.31 -17.05
CA HIS A 75 -15.57 -3.24 -17.77
C HIS A 75 -15.55 -4.63 -17.14
N ALA A 76 -16.63 -5.02 -16.46
CA ALA A 76 -16.72 -6.29 -15.75
C ALA A 76 -18.02 -7.08 -16.01
N GLY A 77 -18.90 -6.60 -16.91
CA GLY A 77 -20.22 -7.18 -17.18
C GLY A 77 -20.26 -8.36 -18.16
N GLY A 78 -19.11 -8.85 -18.63
CA GLY A 78 -19.06 -9.94 -19.61
C GLY A 78 -19.63 -11.27 -19.09
N GLN A 79 -20.18 -12.09 -20.00
CA GLN A 79 -20.82 -13.40 -19.70
C GLN A 79 -19.95 -14.42 -18.95
N SER A 80 -18.63 -14.21 -18.91
CA SER A 80 -17.69 -15.02 -18.11
C SER A 80 -17.77 -16.54 -18.36
N ARG A 81 -18.06 -16.95 -19.60
CA ARG A 81 -18.31 -18.35 -20.01
C ARG A 81 -17.18 -19.33 -19.64
N ARG A 82 -15.94 -18.86 -19.62
CA ARG A 82 -14.73 -19.67 -19.34
C ARG A 82 -14.31 -19.67 -17.87
N LEU A 83 -15.03 -18.90 -17.03
CA LEU A 83 -14.96 -18.96 -15.58
C LEU A 83 -16.39 -18.97 -14.99
N PRO A 84 -17.18 -20.03 -15.25
CA PRO A 84 -18.59 -20.06 -14.87
C PRO A 84 -18.84 -19.74 -13.39
N GLY A 85 -18.05 -20.31 -12.47
CA GLY A 85 -18.26 -20.16 -11.02
C GLY A 85 -18.28 -18.73 -10.48
N TYR A 86 -17.72 -17.77 -11.22
CA TYR A 86 -17.74 -16.35 -10.87
C TYR A 86 -18.56 -15.49 -11.84
N ALA A 87 -19.26 -16.10 -12.81
CA ALA A 87 -20.13 -15.36 -13.72
C ALA A 87 -21.27 -14.62 -12.99
N PRO A 88 -22.00 -15.23 -12.02
CA PRO A 88 -23.09 -14.53 -11.33
C PRO A 88 -22.61 -13.40 -10.41
N SER A 89 -21.46 -13.56 -9.75
CA SER A 89 -20.92 -12.54 -8.83
C SER A 89 -20.02 -11.50 -9.52
N GLY A 90 -19.73 -11.67 -10.82
CA GLY A 90 -18.74 -10.88 -11.56
C GLY A 90 -17.29 -11.26 -11.22
N LYS A 91 -16.42 -11.27 -12.25
CA LYS A 91 -14.99 -11.59 -12.09
C LYS A 91 -14.26 -10.64 -11.14
N ILE A 92 -14.64 -9.37 -11.12
CA ILE A 92 -14.01 -8.34 -10.27
C ILE A 92 -14.17 -8.62 -8.77
N LEU A 93 -15.21 -9.37 -8.37
CA LEU A 93 -15.45 -9.76 -6.97
C LEU A 93 -14.92 -11.16 -6.65
N THR A 94 -14.11 -11.76 -7.54
CA THR A 94 -13.40 -13.01 -7.27
C THR A 94 -12.43 -12.78 -6.10
N PRO A 95 -12.54 -13.53 -4.99
CA PRO A 95 -11.60 -13.42 -3.88
C PRO A 95 -10.19 -13.79 -4.31
N ILE A 96 -9.18 -13.04 -3.90
CA ILE A 96 -7.79 -13.34 -4.22
C ILE A 96 -7.02 -13.59 -2.92
N PRO A 97 -6.29 -14.71 -2.79
CA PRO A 97 -5.58 -15.02 -1.56
C PRO A 97 -4.47 -14.00 -1.30
N VAL A 98 -4.25 -13.71 -0.03
CA VAL A 98 -3.15 -12.85 0.43
C VAL A 98 -1.81 -13.38 -0.09
N PHE A 99 -0.97 -12.49 -0.61
CA PHE A 99 0.33 -12.84 -1.15
C PHE A 99 1.30 -13.17 -0.02
N ARG A 100 2.01 -14.29 -0.14
CA ARG A 100 2.94 -14.80 0.91
C ARG A 100 4.12 -13.90 1.25
N TRP A 101 4.37 -12.89 0.41
CA TRP A 101 5.47 -11.93 0.50
C TRP A 101 4.97 -10.50 0.80
N ALA A 102 3.65 -10.27 0.81
CA ALA A 102 3.06 -8.95 1.04
C ALA A 102 2.59 -8.78 2.49
N ARG A 103 2.59 -7.53 2.95
CA ARG A 103 2.05 -7.11 4.26
C ARG A 103 0.94 -6.09 4.08
N GLY A 104 -0.02 -6.09 5.01
CA GLY A 104 -1.14 -5.15 5.01
C GLY A 104 -2.19 -5.42 3.94
N GLN A 105 -2.26 -6.67 3.47
CA GLN A 105 -3.36 -7.15 2.64
C GLN A 105 -4.52 -7.64 3.50
N LYS A 106 -5.73 -7.55 2.95
CA LYS A 106 -6.96 -7.95 3.65
C LYS A 106 -7.32 -9.39 3.32
N LEU A 107 -7.87 -10.12 4.29
CA LEU A 107 -8.38 -11.48 4.03
C LEU A 107 -9.60 -11.48 3.09
N SER A 108 -10.33 -10.36 3.11
CA SER A 108 -11.53 -10.08 2.31
C SER A 108 -11.25 -9.60 0.89
N GLN A 109 -9.97 -9.41 0.51
CA GLN A 109 -9.61 -8.80 -0.77
C GLN A 109 -10.10 -9.61 -1.97
N ASN A 110 -10.40 -8.89 -3.04
CA ASN A 110 -10.83 -9.40 -4.33
C ASN A 110 -10.04 -8.73 -5.47
N LEU A 111 -10.28 -9.18 -6.70
CA LEU A 111 -9.60 -8.66 -7.89
C LEU A 111 -9.74 -7.13 -8.03
N LEU A 112 -10.95 -6.58 -7.82
CA LEU A 112 -11.20 -5.14 -7.85
C LEU A 112 -10.31 -4.38 -6.87
N SER A 113 -10.28 -4.81 -5.61
CA SER A 113 -9.50 -4.15 -4.55
C SER A 113 -7.98 -4.19 -4.78
N LEU A 114 -7.50 -5.13 -5.61
CA LEU A 114 -6.09 -5.23 -6.00
C LEU A 114 -5.76 -4.37 -7.22
N GLN A 115 -6.71 -4.17 -8.13
CA GLN A 115 -6.55 -3.35 -9.35
C GLN A 115 -6.58 -1.85 -9.05
N LEU A 116 -7.55 -1.41 -8.23
CA LEU A 116 -7.83 0.02 -8.03
C LEU A 116 -6.63 0.87 -7.62
N PRO A 117 -5.73 0.44 -6.70
CA PRO A 117 -4.65 1.31 -6.25
C PRO A 117 -3.76 1.83 -7.40
N LEU A 118 -3.47 0.98 -8.39
CA LEU A 118 -2.68 1.36 -9.56
C LEU A 118 -3.46 2.33 -10.45
N TYR A 119 -4.76 2.08 -10.69
CA TYR A 119 -5.58 2.96 -11.52
C TYR A 119 -5.79 4.34 -10.88
N GLU A 120 -5.95 4.39 -9.56
CA GLU A 120 -6.01 5.66 -8.80
C GLU A 120 -4.66 6.40 -8.82
N GLU A 121 -3.54 5.69 -8.84
CA GLU A 121 -2.22 6.31 -9.00
C GLU A 121 -2.03 6.90 -10.40
N ILE A 122 -2.35 6.14 -11.46
CA ILE A 122 -2.32 6.61 -12.85
C ILE A 122 -3.20 7.85 -13.00
N MET A 123 -4.43 7.81 -12.48
CA MET A 123 -5.38 8.91 -12.64
C MET A 123 -5.00 10.17 -11.83
N ARG A 124 -4.33 9.99 -10.69
CA ARG A 124 -3.73 11.12 -9.93
C ARG A 124 -2.58 11.78 -10.69
N LYS A 125 -1.79 11.01 -11.45
CA LYS A 125 -0.69 11.50 -12.31
C LYS A 125 -1.16 12.06 -13.65
N ALA A 126 -2.37 11.77 -14.08
CA ALA A 126 -2.89 12.24 -15.35
C ALA A 126 -2.99 13.79 -15.36
N PRO A 127 -2.72 14.47 -16.49
CA PRO A 127 -2.97 15.89 -16.66
C PRO A 127 -4.46 16.24 -16.44
N ASP A 128 -4.74 17.53 -16.26
CA ASP A 128 -6.10 18.05 -16.07
C ASP A 128 -6.95 17.97 -17.35
N SER A 129 -6.34 17.73 -18.51
CA SER A 129 -7.04 17.47 -19.78
C SER A 129 -7.65 16.06 -19.87
N LEU A 130 -7.17 15.11 -19.06
CA LEU A 130 -7.56 13.71 -19.09
C LEU A 130 -8.43 13.39 -17.86
N HIS A 131 -9.75 13.24 -18.09
CA HIS A 131 -10.72 12.99 -17.03
C HIS A 131 -11.23 11.55 -16.97
N THR A 132 -10.98 10.72 -17.98
CA THR A 132 -11.57 9.38 -18.06
C THR A 132 -10.50 8.30 -18.23
N LEU A 133 -10.41 7.37 -17.27
CA LEU A 133 -9.63 6.15 -17.40
C LEU A 133 -10.56 4.98 -17.69
N ILE A 134 -10.29 4.20 -18.74
CA ILE A 134 -10.99 2.96 -19.06
C ILE A 134 -10.05 1.78 -18.81
N ALA A 135 -10.52 0.78 -18.06
CA ALA A 135 -9.78 -0.43 -17.73
C ALA A 135 -10.59 -1.73 -17.89
N SER A 136 -9.90 -2.85 -18.16
CA SER A 136 -10.52 -4.19 -18.04
C SER A 136 -10.68 -4.62 -16.58
N GLY A 137 -11.83 -5.23 -16.26
CA GLY A 137 -12.10 -5.80 -14.94
C GLY A 137 -11.48 -7.18 -14.69
N ASP A 138 -10.95 -7.87 -15.70
CA ASP A 138 -10.46 -9.25 -15.56
C ASP A 138 -8.93 -9.42 -15.64
N VAL A 139 -8.19 -8.32 -15.50
CA VAL A 139 -6.72 -8.31 -15.52
C VAL A 139 -6.18 -7.64 -14.27
N TYR A 140 -5.27 -8.31 -13.56
CA TYR A 140 -4.48 -7.66 -12.51
C TYR A 140 -3.15 -7.17 -13.09
N LEU A 141 -2.89 -5.87 -12.94
CA LEU A 141 -1.68 -5.20 -13.38
C LEU A 141 -0.82 -4.81 -12.18
N ARG A 142 0.50 -4.88 -12.35
CA ARG A 142 1.47 -4.40 -11.37
C ARG A 142 2.62 -3.70 -12.09
N ASN A 143 3.20 -2.72 -11.43
CA ASN A 143 4.47 -2.11 -11.81
C ASN A 143 5.52 -2.41 -10.72
N SER A 144 6.73 -2.77 -11.13
CA SER A 144 7.87 -2.88 -10.20
C SER A 144 8.67 -1.58 -10.09
N GLU A 145 8.38 -0.61 -10.96
CA GLU A 145 9.08 0.67 -11.06
C GLU A 145 8.08 1.84 -10.96
N PRO A 146 8.52 3.03 -10.53
CA PRO A 146 7.65 4.21 -10.44
C PRO A 146 7.02 4.57 -11.78
N LEU A 147 5.77 5.03 -11.75
CA LEU A 147 5.09 5.50 -12.96
C LEU A 147 5.75 6.76 -13.52
N GLN A 148 6.00 6.76 -14.82
CA GLN A 148 6.48 7.93 -15.57
C GLN A 148 5.45 9.07 -15.63
N GLU A 149 5.87 10.25 -16.09
CA GLU A 149 4.95 11.35 -16.36
C GLU A 149 4.02 11.00 -17.53
N ILE A 150 2.77 11.46 -17.43
CA ILE A 150 1.74 11.22 -18.44
C ILE A 150 1.70 12.43 -19.37
N PRO A 151 1.96 12.27 -20.68
CA PRO A 151 2.01 13.37 -21.62
C PRO A 151 0.61 13.93 -21.90
N GLU A 152 0.56 15.18 -22.34
CA GLU A 152 -0.65 15.80 -22.89
C GLU A 152 -0.97 15.18 -24.27
N ALA A 153 -2.13 14.53 -24.39
CA ALA A 153 -2.68 13.98 -25.62
C ALA A 153 -4.19 13.78 -25.46
N ASP A 154 -4.94 13.61 -26.56
CA ASP A 154 -6.35 13.26 -26.49
C ASP A 154 -6.58 11.83 -25.98
N VAL A 155 -5.68 10.91 -26.33
CA VAL A 155 -5.70 9.51 -25.88
C VAL A 155 -4.30 9.10 -25.42
N VAL A 156 -4.19 8.53 -24.23
CA VAL A 156 -2.95 7.91 -23.74
C VAL A 156 -3.21 6.45 -23.44
N CYS A 157 -2.53 5.56 -24.17
CA CYS A 157 -2.66 4.12 -23.98
C CYS A 157 -1.45 3.55 -23.25
N TYR A 158 -1.70 2.72 -22.24
CA TYR A 158 -0.64 1.95 -21.59
C TYR A 158 -0.44 0.62 -22.30
N GLY A 159 0.82 0.21 -22.44
CA GLY A 159 1.17 -1.09 -23.00
C GLY A 159 2.32 -1.77 -22.27
N LEU A 160 2.60 -3.01 -22.65
CA LEU A 160 3.72 -3.79 -22.13
C LEU A 160 4.64 -4.28 -23.23
N TRP A 161 5.93 -4.24 -22.94
CA TRP A 161 6.94 -4.95 -23.72
C TRP A 161 6.82 -6.44 -23.42
N VAL A 162 6.41 -7.21 -24.42
CA VAL A 162 6.25 -8.67 -24.32
C VAL A 162 6.86 -9.37 -25.53
N ASP A 163 7.07 -10.68 -25.40
CA ASP A 163 7.41 -11.52 -26.54
C ASP A 163 6.30 -11.46 -27.61
N PRO A 164 6.65 -11.32 -28.91
CA PRO A 164 5.67 -11.27 -30.00
C PRO A 164 4.66 -12.42 -30.01
N ALA A 165 5.02 -13.61 -29.50
CA ALA A 165 4.10 -14.74 -29.40
C ALA A 165 2.93 -14.46 -28.44
N LEU A 166 3.17 -13.74 -27.34
CA LEU A 166 2.12 -13.31 -26.42
C LEU A 166 1.22 -12.26 -27.08
N ALA A 167 1.81 -11.34 -27.84
CA ALA A 167 1.10 -10.25 -28.51
C ALA A 167 0.04 -10.75 -29.52
N THR A 168 0.21 -11.94 -30.11
CA THR A 168 -0.76 -12.52 -31.07
C THR A 168 -2.18 -12.71 -30.54
N ARG A 169 -2.36 -12.69 -29.21
CA ARG A 169 -3.67 -12.89 -28.55
C ARG A 169 -4.34 -11.59 -28.11
N HIS A 170 -3.65 -10.46 -28.26
CA HIS A 170 -4.03 -9.16 -27.71
C HIS A 170 -4.03 -8.06 -28.79
N GLY A 171 -4.51 -6.87 -28.42
CA GLY A 171 -4.24 -5.67 -29.20
C GLY A 171 -2.76 -5.30 -29.11
N VAL A 172 -2.22 -4.70 -30.18
CA VAL A 172 -0.82 -4.27 -30.25
C VAL A 172 -0.77 -2.85 -30.76
N PHE A 173 -0.20 -1.95 -29.97
CA PHE A 173 0.17 -0.61 -30.39
C PHE A 173 1.49 -0.68 -31.15
N VAL A 174 1.51 -0.04 -32.33
CA VAL A 174 2.67 0.00 -33.20
C VAL A 174 3.13 1.45 -33.31
N SER A 175 4.42 1.71 -33.07
CA SER A 175 5.03 3.03 -33.21
C SER A 175 6.29 2.98 -34.08
N ASP A 176 6.58 4.07 -34.79
CA ASP A 176 7.84 4.20 -35.54
C ASP A 176 9.02 4.33 -34.56
N ARG A 177 10.15 3.70 -34.89
CA ARG A 177 11.36 3.73 -34.05
C ARG A 177 11.91 5.14 -33.78
N LYS A 178 11.58 6.14 -34.62
CA LYS A 178 11.98 7.55 -34.45
C LYS A 178 11.05 8.32 -33.51
N SER A 179 9.83 7.83 -33.29
CA SER A 179 8.80 8.45 -32.44
C SER A 179 8.10 7.38 -31.61
N PRO A 180 8.83 6.72 -30.67
CA PRO A 180 8.35 5.52 -29.98
C PRO A 180 7.13 5.77 -29.08
N ASP A 181 6.93 7.00 -28.63
CA ASP A 181 5.87 7.41 -27.71
C ASP A 181 4.58 7.88 -28.42
N GLN A 182 4.60 7.95 -29.76
CA GLN A 182 3.44 8.32 -30.58
C GLN A 182 2.88 7.07 -31.28
N LEU A 183 1.56 6.89 -31.20
CA LEU A 183 0.91 5.77 -31.90
C LEU A 183 0.97 6.01 -33.41
N ASP A 184 1.54 5.05 -34.15
CA ASP A 184 1.43 5.04 -35.60
C ASP A 184 0.11 4.41 -36.04
N PHE A 185 -0.12 3.16 -35.60
CA PHE A 185 -1.40 2.46 -35.75
C PHE A 185 -1.54 1.31 -34.76
N MET A 186 -2.77 0.83 -34.58
CA MET A 186 -3.08 -0.36 -33.78
C MET A 186 -3.32 -1.60 -34.65
N LEU A 187 -2.98 -2.78 -34.14
CA LEU A 187 -3.33 -4.08 -34.70
C LEU A 187 -4.14 -4.88 -33.68
N GLN A 188 -5.11 -5.67 -34.14
CA GLN A 188 -5.89 -6.56 -33.28
C GLN A 188 -5.53 -8.03 -33.56
N LYS A 189 -4.95 -8.71 -32.56
CA LYS A 189 -4.54 -10.12 -32.63
C LYS A 189 -3.70 -10.44 -33.88
N PRO A 190 -2.59 -9.70 -34.10
CA PRO A 190 -1.78 -9.84 -35.30
C PRO A 190 -1.11 -11.22 -35.36
N THR A 191 -0.72 -11.62 -36.56
CA THR A 191 0.07 -12.84 -36.75
C THR A 191 1.55 -12.58 -36.47
N LEU A 192 2.31 -13.63 -36.14
CA LEU A 192 3.77 -13.52 -35.97
C LEU A 192 4.46 -13.00 -37.24
N ASP A 193 3.99 -13.42 -38.42
CA ASP A 193 4.56 -12.99 -39.71
C ASP A 193 4.29 -11.50 -39.99
N GLU A 194 3.17 -10.96 -39.53
CA GLU A 194 2.85 -9.54 -39.63
C GLU A 194 3.76 -8.71 -38.71
N LEU A 195 3.90 -9.12 -37.45
CA LEU A 195 4.84 -8.48 -36.52
C LEU A 195 6.29 -8.57 -37.02
N GLY A 196 6.69 -9.71 -37.57
CA GLY A 196 8.03 -9.92 -38.13
C GLY A 196 8.36 -8.96 -39.27
N ARG A 197 7.39 -8.67 -40.16
CA ARG A 197 7.56 -7.71 -41.27
C ARG A 197 7.75 -6.27 -40.78
N LEU A 198 7.12 -5.90 -39.67
CA LEU A 198 7.17 -4.54 -39.12
C LEU A 198 8.37 -4.32 -38.17
N ALA A 199 8.97 -5.37 -37.63
CA ALA A 199 9.96 -5.29 -36.54
C ALA A 199 11.22 -4.48 -36.88
N GLY A 200 11.57 -4.38 -38.17
CA GLY A 200 12.73 -3.61 -38.64
C GLY A 200 12.54 -2.09 -38.51
N THR A 201 11.31 -1.60 -38.64
CA THR A 201 10.98 -0.17 -38.68
C THR A 201 10.17 0.30 -37.47
N HIS A 202 9.44 -0.60 -36.83
CA HIS A 202 8.51 -0.27 -35.74
C HIS A 202 8.85 -0.99 -34.43
N LEU A 203 8.25 -0.48 -33.36
CA LEU A 203 8.20 -1.08 -32.03
C LEU A 203 6.77 -1.53 -31.72
N PHE A 204 6.64 -2.54 -30.85
CA PHE A 204 5.36 -3.14 -30.48
C PHE A 204 5.15 -3.11 -28.98
N LEU A 205 4.02 -2.55 -28.56
CA LEU A 205 3.55 -2.60 -27.19
C LEU A 205 2.23 -3.38 -27.15
N MET A 206 2.18 -4.43 -26.33
CA MET A 206 0.92 -5.15 -26.11
C MET A 206 -0.03 -4.28 -25.30
N ASP A 207 -1.24 -4.10 -25.80
CA ASP A 207 -2.31 -3.41 -25.08
C ASP A 207 -2.68 -4.17 -23.82
N ILE A 208 -2.66 -3.48 -22.68
CA ILE A 208 -3.06 -4.03 -21.38
C ILE A 208 -4.48 -3.62 -20.98
N GLY A 209 -5.17 -2.88 -21.85
CA GLY A 209 -6.52 -2.41 -21.62
C GLY A 209 -6.58 -1.34 -20.54
N VAL A 210 -5.63 -0.40 -20.52
CA VAL A 210 -5.67 0.82 -19.68
C VAL A 210 -5.48 2.06 -20.56
N TRP A 211 -6.56 2.83 -20.75
CA TRP A 211 -6.64 3.94 -21.69
C TRP A 211 -7.11 5.19 -20.94
N LEU A 212 -6.40 6.31 -21.09
CA LEU A 212 -6.83 7.62 -20.63
C LEU A 212 -7.36 8.42 -21.81
N LEU A 213 -8.52 9.04 -21.65
CA LEU A 213 -9.20 9.80 -22.69
C LEU A 213 -9.48 11.23 -22.21
N SER A 214 -9.26 12.19 -23.11
CA SER A 214 -9.72 13.57 -22.98
C SER A 214 -11.22 13.65 -23.15
N ASP A 215 -11.82 14.75 -22.71
CA ASP A 215 -13.27 14.96 -22.86
C ASP A 215 -13.68 14.94 -24.36
N ARG A 216 -12.83 15.48 -25.24
CA ARG A 216 -13.02 15.42 -26.70
C ARG A 216 -13.02 13.99 -27.22
N ALA A 217 -12.06 13.16 -26.78
CA ALA A 217 -12.00 11.76 -27.19
C ALA A 217 -13.23 10.97 -26.71
N VAL A 218 -13.69 11.25 -25.48
CA VAL A 218 -14.91 10.65 -24.94
C VAL A 218 -16.14 11.09 -25.73
N GLU A 219 -16.29 12.36 -26.06
CA GLU A 219 -17.43 12.86 -26.85
C GLU A 219 -17.50 12.20 -28.23
N LEU A 220 -16.37 12.03 -28.90
CA LEU A 220 -16.33 11.29 -30.16
C LEU A 220 -16.66 9.81 -29.96
N LEU A 221 -16.08 9.14 -28.97
CA LEU A 221 -16.44 7.76 -28.61
C LEU A 221 -17.96 7.62 -28.39
N MET A 222 -18.56 8.57 -27.67
CA MET A 222 -20.01 8.61 -27.45
C MET A 222 -20.78 8.80 -28.76
N LYS A 223 -20.38 9.74 -29.62
CA LYS A 223 -21.00 9.98 -30.93
C LYS A 223 -20.97 8.73 -31.82
N HIS A 224 -19.83 8.05 -31.89
CA HIS A 224 -19.66 6.85 -32.73
C HIS A 224 -20.35 5.60 -32.18
N SER A 225 -20.76 5.60 -30.91
CA SER A 225 -21.60 4.55 -30.32
C SER A 225 -23.07 4.61 -30.74
N TYR A 226 -23.50 5.65 -31.47
CA TYR A 226 -24.84 5.78 -32.04
C TYR A 226 -24.84 5.59 -33.56
N ASP A 227 -26.01 5.26 -34.09
CA ASP A 227 -26.29 5.37 -35.52
C ASP A 227 -26.19 6.83 -36.00
N PRO A 228 -26.00 7.08 -37.32
CA PRO A 228 -25.79 8.43 -37.85
C PRO A 228 -26.92 9.44 -37.56
N ASP A 229 -28.13 8.96 -37.24
CA ASP A 229 -29.26 9.80 -36.86
C ASP A 229 -29.35 10.08 -35.35
N GLY A 230 -28.43 9.51 -34.56
CA GLY A 230 -28.29 9.70 -33.12
C GLY A 230 -29.38 9.04 -32.27
N LYS A 231 -30.25 8.19 -32.85
CA LYS A 231 -31.44 7.70 -32.14
C LYS A 231 -31.24 6.39 -31.40
N GLN A 232 -30.39 5.51 -31.92
CA GLN A 232 -30.18 4.18 -31.37
C GLN A 232 -28.68 3.93 -31.18
N MET A 233 -28.31 3.34 -30.04
CA MET A 233 -26.95 2.85 -29.83
C MET A 233 -26.72 1.58 -30.65
N LYS A 234 -25.56 1.49 -31.27
CA LYS A 234 -25.09 0.32 -32.00
C LYS A 234 -24.00 -0.42 -31.21
N GLU A 235 -23.70 -1.65 -31.62
CA GLU A 235 -22.52 -2.35 -31.14
C GLU A 235 -21.28 -1.60 -31.66
N TYR A 236 -20.46 -1.08 -30.74
CA TYR A 236 -19.23 -0.36 -31.07
C TYR A 236 -18.11 -0.80 -30.13
N ASP A 237 -17.06 -1.40 -30.68
CA ASP A 237 -15.94 -1.93 -29.89
C ASP A 237 -14.77 -0.93 -29.78
N LEU A 238 -14.30 -0.73 -28.56
CA LEU A 238 -13.20 0.18 -28.25
C LEU A 238 -11.89 -0.26 -28.93
N TYR A 239 -11.65 -1.56 -29.07
CA TYR A 239 -10.36 -2.08 -29.55
C TYR A 239 -10.36 -2.34 -31.05
N SER A 240 -11.43 -2.95 -31.61
CA SER A 240 -11.48 -3.27 -33.05
C SER A 240 -11.99 -2.15 -33.93
N GLU A 241 -12.66 -1.14 -33.39
CA GLU A 241 -13.19 -0.04 -34.20
C GLU A 241 -12.55 1.28 -33.80
N PHE A 242 -12.77 1.76 -32.57
CA PHE A 242 -12.21 3.02 -32.10
C PHE A 242 -10.67 2.99 -32.15
N GLY A 243 -10.04 1.97 -31.56
CA GLY A 243 -8.59 1.80 -31.52
C GLY A 243 -7.92 1.68 -32.89
N LEU A 244 -8.58 1.04 -33.86
CA LEU A 244 -8.05 0.93 -35.23
C LEU A 244 -8.16 2.24 -36.03
N ALA A 245 -8.98 3.20 -35.58
CA ALA A 245 -9.09 4.55 -36.13
C ALA A 245 -8.10 5.55 -35.49
N LEU A 246 -7.28 5.11 -34.53
CA LEU A 246 -6.29 5.95 -33.85
C LEU A 246 -4.88 5.82 -34.45
N GLY A 247 -4.10 6.89 -34.31
CA GLY A 247 -2.69 6.96 -34.71
C GLY A 247 -2.44 7.83 -35.93
N THR A 248 -1.17 8.01 -36.30
CA THR A 248 -0.77 8.83 -37.46
C THR A 248 -1.08 8.19 -38.81
N HIS A 249 -1.07 6.86 -38.90
CA HIS A 249 -1.43 6.09 -40.10
C HIS A 249 -2.46 5.00 -39.77
N PRO A 250 -3.69 5.39 -39.37
CA PRO A 250 -4.69 4.49 -38.82
C PRO A 250 -5.19 3.44 -39.84
N ARG A 251 -5.72 2.33 -39.34
CA ARG A 251 -6.25 1.23 -40.16
C ARG A 251 -7.69 1.46 -40.62
N ILE A 252 -8.44 2.24 -39.84
CA ILE A 252 -9.79 2.70 -40.18
C ILE A 252 -9.74 4.20 -40.44
N ILE A 253 -10.29 4.61 -41.58
CA ILE A 253 -10.39 6.02 -41.98
C ILE A 253 -11.66 6.61 -41.35
N ASP A 254 -11.47 7.61 -40.50
CA ASP A 254 -12.51 8.38 -39.84
C ASP A 254 -11.94 9.76 -39.50
N GLU A 255 -12.30 10.80 -40.26
CA GLU A 255 -11.63 12.12 -40.18
C GLU A 255 -11.68 12.75 -38.78
N GLU A 256 -12.73 12.49 -37.99
CA GLU A 256 -12.87 13.04 -36.65
C GLU A 256 -11.99 12.29 -35.63
N LEU A 257 -11.97 10.96 -35.70
CA LEU A 257 -11.15 10.11 -34.83
C LEU A 257 -9.66 10.17 -35.18
N ASN A 258 -9.33 10.20 -36.48
CA ASN A 258 -7.96 10.29 -36.97
C ASN A 258 -7.29 11.64 -36.57
N ALA A 259 -8.08 12.66 -36.22
CA ALA A 259 -7.60 13.95 -35.73
C ALA A 259 -7.30 13.98 -34.22
N LEU A 260 -7.48 12.86 -33.49
CA LEU A 260 -7.10 12.75 -32.08
C LEU A 260 -5.59 12.54 -31.97
N THR A 261 -4.97 13.26 -31.04
CA THR A 261 -3.57 13.04 -30.69
C THR A 261 -3.45 11.84 -29.76
N VAL A 262 -2.54 10.90 -30.08
CA VAL A 262 -2.42 9.64 -29.34
C VAL A 262 -0.98 9.38 -28.90
N ALA A 263 -0.80 9.24 -27.60
CA ALA A 263 0.46 8.84 -26.99
C ALA A 263 0.37 7.40 -26.47
N ILE A 264 1.50 6.69 -26.50
CA ILE A 264 1.63 5.34 -25.95
C ILE A 264 2.72 5.31 -24.89
N LEU A 265 2.42 4.66 -23.78
CA LEU A 265 3.30 4.60 -22.62
C LEU A 265 3.53 3.14 -22.21
N PRO A 266 4.79 2.67 -22.10
CA PRO A 266 5.04 1.40 -21.45
C PRO A 266 4.72 1.48 -19.96
N LEU A 267 4.12 0.44 -19.38
CA LEU A 267 4.02 0.31 -17.92
C LEU A 267 5.39 -0.11 -17.35
N PRO A 268 6.07 0.75 -16.54
CA PRO A 268 7.43 0.48 -16.08
C PRO A 268 7.52 -0.77 -15.20
N GLY A 269 8.42 -1.69 -15.55
CA GLY A 269 8.53 -2.99 -14.88
C GLY A 269 7.19 -3.75 -14.80
N GLY A 270 6.35 -3.55 -15.81
CA GLY A 270 4.95 -3.95 -15.73
C GLY A 270 4.73 -5.45 -15.88
N GLU A 271 3.82 -5.98 -15.07
CA GLU A 271 3.41 -7.39 -15.06
C GLU A 271 1.91 -7.50 -15.34
N PHE A 272 1.55 -8.49 -16.16
CA PHE A 272 0.18 -8.73 -16.62
C PHE A 272 -0.32 -10.10 -16.19
N TYR A 273 -1.43 -10.12 -15.45
CA TYR A 273 -2.04 -11.34 -14.95
C TYR A 273 -3.51 -11.42 -15.33
N HIS A 274 -3.86 -12.33 -16.21
CA HIS A 274 -5.23 -12.53 -16.67
C HIS A 274 -6.02 -13.40 -15.67
N TYR A 275 -7.31 -13.11 -15.46
CA TYR A 275 -8.23 -13.87 -14.58
C TYR A 275 -9.51 -14.28 -15.33
N GLY A 276 -9.44 -14.38 -16.66
CA GLY A 276 -10.61 -14.63 -17.51
C GLY A 276 -11.06 -16.09 -17.63
N THR A 277 -10.25 -17.05 -17.18
CA THR A 277 -10.56 -18.50 -17.24
C THR A 277 -10.21 -19.22 -15.93
N SER A 278 -10.76 -20.42 -15.72
CA SER A 278 -10.43 -21.27 -14.55
C SER A 278 -8.93 -21.57 -14.43
N ARG A 279 -8.26 -21.81 -15.57
CA ARG A 279 -6.81 -22.04 -15.62
C ARG A 279 -6.02 -20.79 -15.24
N GLU A 280 -6.41 -19.64 -15.79
CA GLU A 280 -5.74 -18.37 -15.54
C GLU A 280 -5.91 -17.92 -14.09
N LEU A 281 -7.08 -18.12 -13.48
CA LEU A 281 -7.30 -17.86 -12.05
C LEU A 281 -6.21 -18.50 -11.17
N ILE A 282 -5.89 -19.77 -11.42
CA ILE A 282 -4.90 -20.51 -10.64
C ILE A 282 -3.47 -20.15 -11.07
N SER A 283 -3.16 -20.14 -12.37
CA SER A 283 -1.81 -19.91 -12.88
C SER A 283 -1.32 -18.47 -12.66
N SER A 284 -2.19 -17.47 -12.80
CA SER A 284 -1.89 -16.08 -12.46
C SER A 284 -1.66 -15.93 -10.96
N THR A 285 -2.54 -16.48 -10.12
CA THR A 285 -2.34 -16.44 -8.66
C THR A 285 -1.04 -17.13 -8.25
N LEU A 286 -0.73 -18.29 -8.83
CA LEU A 286 0.53 -19.00 -8.59
C LEU A 286 1.75 -18.16 -8.97
N SER A 287 1.70 -17.49 -10.11
CA SER A 287 2.78 -16.64 -10.61
C SER A 287 3.03 -15.47 -9.65
N VAL A 288 1.97 -14.75 -9.25
CA VAL A 288 2.05 -13.65 -8.28
C VAL A 288 2.55 -14.12 -6.92
N GLN A 289 2.11 -15.29 -6.44
CA GLN A 289 2.58 -15.86 -5.18
C GLN A 289 4.06 -16.24 -5.21
N ASN A 290 4.64 -16.48 -6.38
CA ASN A 290 6.04 -16.88 -6.57
C ASN A 290 6.97 -15.77 -7.06
N LEU A 291 6.54 -14.50 -7.06
CA LEU A 291 7.37 -13.35 -7.42
C LEU A 291 8.68 -13.31 -6.61
N VAL A 292 8.56 -13.41 -5.29
CA VAL A 292 9.72 -13.47 -4.40
C VAL A 292 10.22 -14.91 -4.34
N ARG A 293 11.39 -15.13 -4.98
CA ARG A 293 12.12 -16.41 -4.99
C ARG A 293 13.07 -16.57 -3.81
N ASP A 294 13.57 -15.46 -3.25
CA ASP A 294 14.41 -15.51 -2.05
C ASP A 294 13.57 -16.00 -0.86
N GLN A 295 13.85 -17.20 -0.40
CA GLN A 295 13.11 -17.82 0.70
C GLN A 295 13.25 -17.07 2.02
N ARG A 296 14.31 -16.25 2.19
CA ARG A 296 14.50 -15.41 3.38
C ARG A 296 13.51 -14.25 3.44
N ALA A 297 13.08 -13.77 2.27
CA ALA A 297 12.09 -12.70 2.14
C ALA A 297 10.64 -13.22 2.14
N ILE A 298 10.44 -14.54 2.14
CA ILE A 298 9.10 -15.15 2.26
C ILE A 298 8.71 -15.19 3.75
N MET A 299 7.59 -14.54 4.08
CA MET A 299 7.10 -14.48 5.46
C MET A 299 6.47 -15.80 5.93
N GLN A 300 5.80 -16.52 5.02
CA GLN A 300 5.14 -17.80 5.32
C GLN A 300 6.02 -19.01 4.99
N ARG A 301 6.20 -19.93 5.95
CA ARG A 301 6.92 -21.19 5.72
C ARG A 301 5.98 -22.31 5.27
N LYS A 302 6.39 -23.03 4.21
CA LYS A 302 5.69 -24.07 3.41
C LYS A 302 4.64 -24.90 4.18
N VAL A 303 3.36 -24.55 4.01
CA VAL A 303 2.20 -25.29 4.57
C VAL A 303 1.50 -26.17 3.55
N LYS A 304 1.53 -25.77 2.27
CA LYS A 304 0.71 -26.39 1.22
C LYS A 304 1.38 -27.65 0.65
N PRO A 305 0.64 -28.75 0.43
CA PRO A 305 1.13 -29.94 -0.26
C PRO A 305 1.60 -29.65 -1.70
N HIS A 306 0.96 -28.70 -2.39
CA HIS A 306 1.35 -28.21 -3.71
C HIS A 306 1.15 -26.67 -3.78
N PRO A 307 2.01 -25.91 -4.46
CA PRO A 307 1.92 -24.45 -4.49
C PRO A 307 0.68 -23.91 -5.22
N ALA A 308 0.17 -24.65 -6.22
CA ALA A 308 -1.02 -24.30 -7.00
C ALA A 308 -2.36 -24.71 -6.34
N MET A 309 -2.39 -24.73 -5.00
CA MET A 309 -3.60 -25.00 -4.21
C MET A 309 -4.01 -23.75 -3.46
N PHE A 310 -5.25 -23.31 -3.63
CA PHE A 310 -5.80 -22.13 -2.99
C PHE A 310 -7.10 -22.48 -2.29
N VAL A 311 -7.14 -22.27 -0.98
CA VAL A 311 -8.30 -22.51 -0.12
C VAL A 311 -8.60 -21.23 0.62
N GLN A 312 -9.80 -20.68 0.47
CA GLN A 312 -10.20 -19.42 1.07
C GLN A 312 -11.69 -19.40 1.38
N ASN A 313 -12.10 -18.82 2.51
CA ASN A 313 -13.51 -18.79 2.93
C ASN A 313 -14.15 -20.18 2.84
N ALA A 314 -13.46 -21.21 3.33
CA ALA A 314 -13.85 -22.60 3.10
C ALA A 314 -13.49 -23.49 4.29
N GLU A 315 -14.24 -24.58 4.44
CA GLU A 315 -13.96 -25.67 5.38
C GLU A 315 -13.63 -26.93 4.57
N VAL A 316 -12.38 -27.40 4.68
CA VAL A 316 -11.90 -28.58 3.96
C VAL A 316 -11.46 -29.63 4.95
N SER A 317 -12.13 -30.77 4.93
CA SER A 317 -11.86 -31.90 5.82
C SER A 317 -11.31 -33.13 5.10
N CYS A 318 -11.35 -33.17 3.76
CA CYS A 318 -10.66 -34.21 2.99
C CYS A 318 -9.14 -34.02 3.04
N LEU A 319 -8.39 -35.12 2.89
CA LEU A 319 -6.94 -35.06 2.85
C LEU A 319 -6.48 -34.53 1.49
N LEU A 320 -5.77 -33.39 1.50
CA LEU A 320 -5.11 -32.86 0.30
C LEU A 320 -3.66 -33.37 0.21
N THR A 321 -3.28 -33.89 -0.96
CA THR A 321 -1.95 -34.39 -1.28
C THR A 321 -1.35 -33.60 -2.44
N SER A 322 -0.06 -33.77 -2.75
CA SER A 322 0.55 -33.12 -3.92
C SER A 322 -0.10 -33.51 -5.25
N GLY A 323 -0.85 -34.62 -5.30
CA GLY A 323 -1.62 -35.05 -6.47
C GLY A 323 -2.83 -34.16 -6.78
N ASN A 324 -3.33 -33.36 -5.83
CA ASN A 324 -4.47 -32.45 -6.05
C ASN A 324 -4.04 -31.10 -6.64
N SER A 325 -3.14 -31.10 -7.61
CA SER A 325 -2.60 -29.86 -8.20
C SER A 325 -3.69 -29.06 -8.93
N GLU A 326 -3.45 -27.74 -9.06
CA GLU A 326 -4.38 -26.81 -9.72
C GLU A 326 -5.78 -26.83 -9.08
N LEU A 327 -5.81 -26.61 -7.76
CA LEU A 327 -7.01 -26.67 -6.95
C LEU A 327 -7.37 -25.28 -6.42
N TRP A 328 -8.59 -24.87 -6.66
CA TRP A 328 -9.19 -23.66 -6.12
C TRP A 328 -10.47 -24.02 -5.37
N ILE A 329 -10.47 -23.90 -4.04
CA ILE A 329 -11.63 -24.11 -3.18
C ILE A 329 -11.98 -22.80 -2.50
N GLU A 330 -13.17 -22.28 -2.77
CA GLU A 330 -13.61 -20.99 -2.25
C GLU A 330 -15.08 -21.03 -1.86
N ASN A 331 -15.49 -20.34 -0.79
CA ASN A 331 -16.90 -20.28 -0.35
C ASN A 331 -17.57 -21.66 -0.29
N SER A 332 -16.86 -22.66 0.23
CA SER A 332 -17.25 -24.06 0.08
C SER A 332 -16.98 -24.89 1.32
N PHE A 333 -17.84 -25.88 1.55
CA PHE A 333 -17.60 -26.98 2.46
C PHE A 333 -17.23 -28.25 1.67
N VAL A 334 -16.05 -28.80 1.92
CA VAL A 334 -15.56 -30.05 1.32
C VAL A 334 -15.36 -31.07 2.44
N GLY A 335 -16.28 -32.03 2.53
CA GLY A 335 -16.35 -33.01 3.61
C GLY A 335 -15.26 -34.08 3.55
N LYS A 336 -15.16 -34.89 4.62
CA LYS A 336 -14.14 -35.96 4.75
C LYS A 336 -14.28 -37.08 3.70
N ARG A 337 -15.51 -37.31 3.21
CA ARG A 337 -15.85 -38.36 2.23
C ARG A 337 -15.71 -37.90 0.77
N TRP A 338 -15.13 -36.73 0.53
CA TRP A 338 -14.85 -36.26 -0.82
C TRP A 338 -13.54 -36.84 -1.34
N MET A 339 -13.55 -37.33 -2.56
CA MET A 339 -12.36 -37.73 -3.31
C MET A 339 -12.14 -36.74 -4.44
N LEU A 340 -11.06 -35.97 -4.33
CA LEU A 340 -10.66 -34.97 -5.33
C LEU A 340 -9.50 -35.51 -6.17
N ALA A 341 -9.56 -35.30 -7.48
CA ALA A 341 -8.42 -35.45 -8.38
C ALA A 341 -7.65 -34.11 -8.49
N ASP A 342 -7.32 -33.67 -9.70
CA ASP A 342 -6.61 -32.44 -10.03
C ASP A 342 -7.40 -31.54 -11.01
N ARG A 343 -7.02 -30.26 -11.11
CA ARG A 343 -7.68 -29.24 -11.94
C ARG A 343 -9.15 -29.00 -11.58
N HIS A 344 -9.36 -28.38 -10.43
CA HIS A 344 -10.71 -28.10 -9.91
C HIS A 344 -10.86 -26.64 -9.50
N VAL A 345 -12.01 -26.05 -9.84
CA VAL A 345 -12.57 -24.87 -9.19
C VAL A 345 -13.85 -25.31 -8.49
N ILE A 346 -13.87 -25.21 -7.16
CA ILE A 346 -14.99 -25.58 -6.30
C ILE A 346 -15.47 -24.32 -5.58
N THR A 347 -16.68 -23.87 -5.87
CA THR A 347 -17.27 -22.70 -5.22
C THR A 347 -18.75 -22.85 -4.86
N GLY A 348 -19.17 -22.15 -3.81
CA GLY A 348 -20.55 -22.03 -3.37
C GLY A 348 -21.13 -23.26 -2.66
N VAL A 349 -20.33 -24.31 -2.43
CA VAL A 349 -20.83 -25.58 -1.87
C VAL A 349 -21.27 -25.39 -0.39
N PRO A 350 -22.56 -25.58 -0.05
CA PRO A 350 -23.04 -25.43 1.32
C PRO A 350 -22.52 -26.55 2.24
N VAL A 351 -22.63 -26.36 3.56
CA VAL A 351 -22.28 -27.39 4.55
C VAL A 351 -23.04 -28.68 4.26
N ASN A 352 -22.32 -29.80 4.18
CA ASN A 352 -22.85 -31.08 3.75
C ASN A 352 -22.14 -32.27 4.43
N ASP A 353 -22.68 -33.46 4.24
CA ASP A 353 -21.99 -34.73 4.52
C ASP A 353 -22.07 -35.64 3.27
N TRP A 354 -21.63 -35.13 2.12
CA TRP A 354 -21.70 -35.91 0.88
C TRP A 354 -20.52 -36.87 0.73
N GLU A 355 -20.78 -38.01 0.09
CA GLU A 355 -19.76 -38.83 -0.54
C GLU A 355 -19.72 -38.46 -2.02
N LEU A 356 -18.64 -37.82 -2.48
CA LEU A 356 -18.53 -37.31 -3.84
C LEU A 356 -17.13 -37.53 -4.40
N HIS A 357 -17.06 -38.18 -5.55
CA HIS A 357 -15.85 -38.29 -6.34
C HIS A 357 -15.87 -37.26 -7.46
N VAL A 358 -14.90 -36.35 -7.46
CA VAL A 358 -14.74 -35.32 -8.50
C VAL A 358 -13.55 -35.69 -9.39
N PRO A 359 -13.80 -36.12 -10.65
CA PRO A 359 -12.74 -36.56 -11.56
C PRO A 359 -11.97 -35.37 -12.12
N SER A 360 -10.76 -35.66 -12.61
CA SER A 360 -9.81 -34.65 -13.09
C SER A 360 -10.43 -33.68 -14.11
N GLY A 361 -10.21 -32.38 -13.90
CA GLY A 361 -10.70 -31.34 -14.82
C GLY A 361 -12.19 -31.01 -14.70
N VAL A 362 -12.92 -31.55 -13.70
CA VAL A 362 -14.31 -31.16 -13.43
C VAL A 362 -14.38 -30.16 -12.28
N CYS A 363 -15.05 -29.05 -12.51
CA CYS A 363 -15.31 -28.00 -11.54
C CYS A 363 -16.73 -28.12 -10.99
N ILE A 364 -16.94 -27.65 -9.75
CA ILE A 364 -18.24 -27.65 -9.07
C ILE A 364 -18.57 -26.23 -8.66
N ASP A 365 -19.74 -25.77 -9.06
CA ASP A 365 -20.29 -24.48 -8.66
C ASP A 365 -21.73 -24.69 -8.16
N VAL A 366 -22.02 -24.20 -6.96
CA VAL A 366 -23.36 -24.26 -6.36
C VAL A 366 -23.83 -22.85 -6.08
N VAL A 367 -24.91 -22.44 -6.75
CA VAL A 367 -25.39 -21.06 -6.71
C VAL A 367 -26.77 -21.01 -6.05
N PRO A 368 -26.97 -20.26 -4.95
CA PRO A 368 -28.28 -20.09 -4.36
C PRO A 368 -29.20 -19.28 -5.29
N VAL A 369 -30.46 -19.69 -5.40
CA VAL A 369 -31.50 -19.01 -6.21
C VAL A 369 -32.78 -18.87 -5.38
N GLY A 370 -33.44 -17.73 -5.53
CA GLY A 370 -34.58 -17.38 -4.67
C GLY A 370 -34.23 -17.46 -3.18
N ASP A 371 -35.24 -17.74 -2.35
CA ASP A 371 -35.07 -17.78 -0.89
C ASP A 371 -34.50 -19.11 -0.39
N GLU A 372 -34.89 -20.23 -1.01
CA GLU A 372 -34.56 -21.58 -0.53
C GLU A 372 -33.79 -22.42 -1.54
N GLY A 373 -33.86 -22.15 -2.85
CA GLY A 373 -33.29 -23.03 -3.88
C GLY A 373 -31.77 -22.94 -4.03
N TRP A 374 -31.19 -23.99 -4.63
CA TRP A 374 -29.80 -24.04 -5.08
C TRP A 374 -29.69 -24.65 -6.47
N VAL A 375 -28.77 -24.15 -7.28
CA VAL A 375 -28.47 -24.71 -8.61
C VAL A 375 -27.13 -25.41 -8.58
N ALA A 376 -27.12 -26.68 -8.96
CA ALA A 376 -25.90 -27.47 -9.15
C ALA A 376 -25.35 -27.27 -10.57
N ARG A 377 -24.19 -26.62 -10.69
CA ARG A 377 -23.52 -26.38 -11.96
C ARG A 377 -22.12 -27.00 -11.99
N PRO A 378 -21.99 -28.28 -12.41
CA PRO A 378 -20.71 -28.82 -12.78
C PRO A 378 -20.31 -28.35 -14.19
N TYR A 379 -19.01 -28.14 -14.41
CA TYR A 379 -18.47 -27.71 -15.71
C TYR A 379 -17.02 -28.17 -15.88
N GLY A 380 -16.46 -28.13 -17.09
CA GLY A 380 -15.06 -28.51 -17.33
C GLY A 380 -14.09 -27.35 -17.11
N PHE A 381 -12.93 -27.65 -16.53
CA PHE A 381 -11.88 -26.69 -16.21
C PHE A 381 -11.37 -25.89 -17.41
N ASN A 382 -11.37 -26.49 -18.61
CA ASN A 382 -10.95 -25.87 -19.86
C ASN A 382 -12.11 -25.68 -20.86
N ASP A 383 -13.36 -25.90 -20.45
CA ASP A 383 -14.49 -25.80 -21.36
C ASP A 383 -14.68 -24.34 -21.80
N THR A 384 -14.94 -24.14 -23.10
CA THR A 384 -15.30 -22.83 -23.66
C THR A 384 -16.75 -22.46 -23.40
N PHE A 385 -17.57 -23.48 -23.07
CA PHE A 385 -19.01 -23.40 -22.82
C PHE A 385 -19.75 -22.64 -23.95
N LYS A 386 -19.48 -23.06 -25.19
CA LYS A 386 -20.04 -22.55 -26.44
C LYS A 386 -20.29 -23.71 -27.40
N GLY A 387 -21.36 -23.63 -28.19
CA GLY A 387 -21.65 -24.57 -29.28
C GLY A 387 -23.02 -25.23 -29.15
N ASN A 388 -23.45 -25.92 -30.23
CA ASN A 388 -24.76 -26.56 -30.27
C ASN A 388 -24.78 -27.84 -29.42
N THR A 389 -25.84 -28.06 -28.64
CA THR A 389 -25.97 -29.25 -27.75
C THR A 389 -26.05 -30.59 -28.49
N MET A 390 -26.26 -30.59 -29.80
CA MET A 390 -26.31 -31.78 -30.66
C MET A 390 -24.99 -32.02 -31.41
N ASP A 391 -24.01 -31.11 -31.30
CA ASP A 391 -22.71 -31.22 -31.96
C ASP A 391 -21.71 -31.95 -31.05
N GLU A 392 -21.03 -32.96 -31.59
CA GLU A 392 -20.01 -33.71 -30.84
C GLU A 392 -18.83 -32.82 -30.40
N SER A 393 -18.59 -31.71 -31.11
CA SER A 393 -17.54 -30.73 -30.80
C SER A 393 -17.88 -29.78 -29.64
N THR A 394 -19.11 -29.82 -29.12
CA THR A 394 -19.50 -29.07 -27.92
C THR A 394 -19.11 -29.84 -26.66
N PHE A 395 -18.27 -29.23 -25.83
CA PHE A 395 -17.74 -29.85 -24.61
C PHE A 395 -18.54 -29.46 -23.36
N PHE A 396 -18.79 -30.45 -22.50
CA PHE A 396 -19.36 -30.31 -21.16
C PHE A 396 -18.62 -31.25 -20.20
N MET A 397 -17.95 -30.69 -19.19
CA MET A 397 -17.07 -31.41 -18.26
C MET A 397 -15.92 -32.14 -18.96
N GLY A 398 -15.26 -31.47 -19.92
CA GLY A 398 -14.09 -32.01 -20.61
C GLY A 398 -14.38 -33.16 -21.59
N ARG A 399 -15.65 -33.47 -21.85
CA ARG A 399 -16.09 -34.48 -22.83
C ARG A 399 -17.19 -33.92 -23.73
N SER A 400 -17.46 -34.59 -24.85
CA SER A 400 -18.59 -34.23 -25.72
C SER A 400 -19.92 -34.29 -24.96
N VAL A 401 -20.74 -33.23 -25.09
CA VAL A 401 -22.06 -33.14 -24.45
C VAL A 401 -23.01 -34.25 -24.91
N VAL A 402 -22.90 -34.66 -26.18
CA VAL A 402 -23.67 -35.77 -26.76
C VAL A 402 -23.28 -37.11 -26.12
N LYS A 403 -21.99 -37.32 -25.87
CA LYS A 403 -21.52 -38.53 -25.17
C LYS A 403 -21.92 -38.53 -23.69
N TRP A 404 -21.88 -37.36 -23.04
CA TRP A 404 -22.28 -37.21 -21.65
C TRP A 404 -23.77 -37.54 -21.44
N SER A 405 -24.64 -37.06 -22.34
CA SER A 405 -26.08 -37.31 -22.27
C SER A 405 -26.44 -38.77 -22.60
N ALA A 406 -25.78 -39.35 -23.61
CA ALA A 406 -25.96 -40.76 -23.97
C ALA A 406 -25.57 -41.73 -22.84
N GLU A 407 -24.43 -41.50 -22.17
CA GLU A 407 -23.98 -42.32 -21.03
C GLU A 407 -24.98 -42.32 -19.86
N ARG A 408 -25.69 -41.21 -19.69
CA ARG A 408 -26.69 -41.00 -18.62
C ARG A 408 -28.12 -41.34 -19.04
N GLY A 409 -28.32 -41.76 -20.29
CA GLY A 409 -29.64 -42.12 -20.82
C GLY A 409 -30.64 -40.97 -20.81
N VAL A 410 -30.18 -39.73 -20.96
CA VAL A 410 -31.01 -38.52 -21.02
C VAL A 410 -30.94 -37.86 -22.39
N CYS A 411 -32.04 -37.27 -22.85
CA CYS A 411 -32.09 -36.50 -24.08
C CYS A 411 -32.07 -35.00 -23.75
N LEU A 412 -31.07 -34.28 -24.24
CA LEU A 412 -30.98 -32.84 -24.07
C LEU A 412 -31.73 -32.14 -25.21
N PRO A 413 -32.47 -31.04 -24.94
CA PRO A 413 -33.10 -30.26 -25.99
C PRO A 413 -32.04 -29.64 -26.91
N GLU A 414 -32.36 -29.51 -28.19
CA GLU A 414 -31.52 -28.79 -29.14
C GLU A 414 -31.42 -27.32 -28.73
N CYS A 415 -30.19 -26.83 -28.62
CA CYS A 415 -29.89 -25.46 -28.30
C CYS A 415 -28.66 -25.03 -29.09
N VAL A 416 -28.75 -23.89 -29.78
CA VAL A 416 -27.67 -23.35 -30.63
C VAL A 416 -26.40 -23.06 -29.83
N ASP A 417 -26.55 -22.71 -28.55
CA ASP A 417 -25.44 -22.40 -27.66
C ASP A 417 -25.70 -22.99 -26.27
N ILE A 418 -24.84 -23.92 -25.83
CA ILE A 418 -24.92 -24.61 -24.54
C ILE A 418 -25.04 -23.66 -23.34
N GLN A 419 -24.55 -22.42 -23.46
CA GLN A 419 -24.73 -21.36 -22.46
C GLN A 419 -26.23 -21.10 -22.13
N ASN A 420 -27.11 -21.29 -23.10
CA ASN A 420 -28.56 -21.10 -22.99
C ASN A 420 -29.32 -22.41 -22.74
N ALA A 421 -28.65 -23.56 -22.75
CA ALA A 421 -29.29 -24.85 -22.55
C ALA A 421 -29.71 -25.03 -21.08
N ALA A 422 -30.94 -25.49 -20.85
CA ALA A 422 -31.47 -25.76 -19.52
C ALA A 422 -30.89 -27.09 -18.98
N LEU A 423 -29.68 -27.03 -18.41
CA LEU A 423 -28.91 -28.20 -17.96
C LEU A 423 -28.82 -28.34 -16.44
N PHE A 424 -28.91 -27.23 -15.72
CA PHE A 424 -28.55 -27.18 -14.30
C PHE A 424 -29.78 -27.29 -13.41
N PRO A 425 -29.93 -28.36 -12.62
CA PRO A 425 -31.13 -28.59 -11.82
C PRO A 425 -31.20 -27.59 -10.65
N VAL A 426 -32.39 -27.05 -10.40
CA VAL A 426 -32.75 -26.31 -9.20
C VAL A 426 -33.17 -27.31 -8.12
N CYS A 427 -32.29 -27.53 -7.16
CA CYS A 427 -32.51 -28.37 -5.99
C CYS A 427 -33.14 -27.57 -4.85
N ARG A 428 -34.00 -28.22 -4.07
CA ARG A 428 -34.70 -27.63 -2.91
C ARG A 428 -34.09 -28.08 -1.58
N SER A 429 -33.14 -28.99 -1.59
CA SER A 429 -32.42 -29.45 -0.40
C SER A 429 -30.94 -29.74 -0.67
N ILE A 430 -30.15 -29.76 0.40
CA ILE A 430 -28.72 -30.11 0.37
C ILE A 430 -28.52 -31.59 0.01
N ASP A 431 -29.46 -32.46 0.37
CA ASP A 431 -29.40 -33.88 0.01
C ASP A 431 -29.63 -34.10 -1.49
N GLU A 432 -30.62 -33.40 -2.08
CA GLU A 432 -30.84 -33.40 -3.53
C GLU A 432 -29.59 -32.92 -4.28
N LEU A 433 -28.94 -31.85 -3.82
CA LEU A 433 -27.68 -31.37 -4.40
C LEU A 433 -26.60 -32.45 -4.43
N GLY A 434 -26.38 -33.14 -3.31
CA GLY A 434 -25.37 -34.18 -3.20
C GLY A 434 -25.62 -35.34 -4.15
N VAL A 435 -26.85 -35.86 -4.16
CA VAL A 435 -27.24 -37.01 -4.98
C VAL A 435 -27.22 -36.66 -6.48
N VAL A 436 -27.70 -35.47 -6.86
CA VAL A 436 -27.68 -35.05 -8.28
C VAL A 436 -26.26 -34.77 -8.76
N LEU A 437 -25.39 -34.18 -7.94
CA LEU A 437 -24.00 -33.93 -8.30
C LEU A 437 -23.23 -35.23 -8.53
N ARG A 438 -23.42 -36.24 -7.67
CA ARG A 438 -22.83 -37.58 -7.88
C ARG A 438 -23.21 -38.13 -9.25
N TRP A 439 -24.49 -38.09 -9.60
CA TRP A 439 -24.97 -38.56 -10.90
C TRP A 439 -24.42 -37.74 -12.08
N MET A 440 -24.45 -36.41 -11.99
CA MET A 440 -23.95 -35.53 -13.06
C MET A 440 -22.45 -35.71 -13.32
N VAL A 441 -21.67 -36.01 -12.29
CA VAL A 441 -20.20 -35.93 -12.32
C VAL A 441 -19.53 -37.30 -12.44
N SER A 442 -19.87 -38.26 -11.57
CA SER A 442 -19.08 -39.49 -11.40
C SER A 442 -19.86 -40.81 -11.44
N GLU A 443 -21.17 -40.79 -11.23
CA GLU A 443 -22.00 -41.99 -11.12
C GLU A 443 -23.15 -41.98 -12.15
N PRO A 444 -22.88 -42.21 -13.45
CA PRO A 444 -23.89 -42.06 -14.52
C PRO A 444 -25.10 -43.00 -14.38
N HIS A 445 -24.96 -44.08 -13.61
CA HIS A 445 -26.01 -45.08 -13.39
C HIS A 445 -26.75 -44.91 -12.04
N LEU A 446 -26.52 -43.81 -11.31
CA LEU A 446 -27.20 -43.53 -10.04
C LEU A 446 -28.65 -43.09 -10.30
N GLU A 447 -29.58 -44.00 -10.08
CA GLU A 447 -31.00 -43.82 -10.39
C GLU A 447 -31.67 -42.71 -9.58
N GLU A 448 -31.31 -42.57 -8.30
CA GLU A 448 -31.83 -41.51 -7.44
C GLU A 448 -31.43 -40.12 -7.95
N GLY A 449 -30.18 -39.95 -8.37
CA GLY A 449 -29.68 -38.68 -8.92
C GLY A 449 -30.28 -38.35 -10.27
N ARG A 450 -30.49 -39.37 -11.12
CA ARG A 450 -31.23 -39.22 -12.37
C ARG A 450 -32.65 -38.70 -12.12
N LYS A 451 -33.38 -39.30 -11.18
CA LYS A 451 -34.76 -38.89 -10.83
C LYS A 451 -34.82 -37.45 -10.34
N VAL A 452 -33.88 -37.04 -9.48
CA VAL A 452 -33.77 -35.65 -9.02
C VAL A 452 -33.54 -34.72 -10.22
N TRP A 453 -32.60 -35.05 -11.12
CA TRP A 453 -32.31 -34.21 -12.27
C TRP A 453 -33.49 -34.11 -13.25
N GLU A 454 -34.18 -35.22 -13.54
CA GLU A 454 -35.33 -35.24 -14.45
C GLU A 454 -36.50 -34.42 -13.89
N ALA A 455 -36.82 -34.58 -12.60
CA ALA A 455 -37.93 -33.89 -11.93
C ALA A 455 -37.67 -32.41 -11.66
N ALA A 456 -36.42 -32.00 -11.48
CA ALA A 456 -36.07 -30.62 -11.17
C ALA A 456 -36.32 -29.68 -12.36
N GLU A 457 -36.75 -28.45 -12.05
CA GLU A 457 -36.64 -27.32 -12.97
C GLU A 457 -35.16 -27.13 -13.33
N LYS A 458 -34.87 -26.91 -14.62
CA LYS A 458 -33.49 -26.72 -15.10
C LYS A 458 -33.28 -25.28 -15.51
N MET A 459 -32.12 -24.74 -15.13
CA MET A 459 -31.65 -23.42 -15.52
C MET A 459 -30.52 -23.52 -16.54
N SER A 460 -30.42 -22.50 -17.38
CA SER A 460 -29.24 -22.26 -18.21
C SER A 460 -28.21 -21.43 -17.46
N ALA A 461 -26.95 -21.41 -17.92
CA ALA A 461 -25.92 -20.59 -17.29
C ALA A 461 -26.22 -19.09 -17.38
N ASN A 462 -26.85 -18.64 -18.47
CA ASN A 462 -27.30 -17.25 -18.60
C ASN A 462 -28.42 -16.93 -17.61
N ARG A 463 -29.49 -17.73 -17.58
CA ARG A 463 -30.60 -17.51 -16.64
C ARG A 463 -30.12 -17.54 -15.20
N LEU A 464 -29.20 -18.45 -14.87
CA LEU A 464 -28.60 -18.53 -13.53
C LEU A 464 -27.86 -17.24 -13.16
N SER A 465 -27.14 -16.64 -14.11
CA SER A 465 -26.44 -15.38 -13.87
C SER A 465 -27.44 -14.25 -13.59
N ASP A 466 -28.62 -14.26 -14.20
CA ASP A 466 -29.63 -13.22 -13.98
C ASP A 466 -30.42 -13.37 -12.66
N CYS A 467 -30.60 -14.60 -12.17
CA CYS A 467 -31.46 -14.89 -11.01
C CYS A 467 -30.74 -15.38 -9.75
N ALA A 468 -29.40 -15.43 -9.76
CA ALA A 468 -28.61 -15.83 -8.60
C ALA A 468 -28.86 -14.91 -7.39
N ASN A 469 -29.06 -15.49 -6.22
CA ASN A 469 -29.19 -14.76 -4.97
C ASN A 469 -27.79 -14.47 -4.39
N LEU A 470 -27.20 -13.36 -4.83
CA LEU A 470 -25.85 -12.98 -4.42
C LEU A 470 -25.74 -12.66 -2.92
N ARG A 471 -26.80 -12.15 -2.29
CA ARG A 471 -26.83 -11.91 -0.84
C ARG A 471 -26.61 -13.20 -0.07
N ARG A 472 -27.34 -14.28 -0.42
CA ARG A 472 -27.15 -15.61 0.18
C ARG A 472 -25.74 -16.16 -0.09
N LEU A 473 -25.24 -16.01 -1.32
CA LEU A 473 -23.91 -16.48 -1.70
C LEU A 473 -22.79 -15.80 -0.88
N PHE A 474 -22.85 -14.48 -0.71
CA PHE A 474 -21.88 -13.73 0.08
C PHE A 474 -22.06 -13.91 1.59
N ALA A 475 -23.29 -14.06 2.09
CA ALA A 475 -23.54 -14.43 3.48
C ALA A 475 -22.88 -15.78 3.85
N GLN A 476 -22.96 -16.77 2.96
CA GLN A 476 -22.24 -18.04 3.13
C GLN A 476 -20.72 -17.82 3.16
N ARG A 477 -20.18 -17.03 2.24
CA ARG A 477 -18.75 -16.70 2.17
C ARG A 477 -18.27 -16.06 3.47
N GLU A 478 -19.05 -15.13 4.00
CA GLU A 478 -18.76 -14.48 5.28
C GLU A 478 -18.85 -15.43 6.47
N ALA A 479 -19.81 -16.35 6.48
CA ALA A 479 -19.94 -17.35 7.53
C ALA A 479 -18.72 -18.28 7.57
N PHE A 480 -18.21 -18.72 6.41
CA PHE A 480 -16.97 -19.48 6.36
C PHE A 480 -15.76 -18.65 6.78
N ARG A 481 -15.64 -17.40 6.32
CA ARG A 481 -14.55 -16.51 6.74
C ARG A 481 -14.52 -16.30 8.26
N LYS A 482 -15.69 -16.10 8.86
CA LYS A 482 -15.85 -15.99 10.33
C LYS A 482 -15.27 -17.21 11.05
N LYS A 483 -15.47 -18.42 10.52
CA LYS A 483 -14.89 -19.67 11.07
C LYS A 483 -13.39 -19.80 10.79
N ASN A 484 -12.91 -19.29 9.65
CA ASN A 484 -11.48 -19.35 9.30
C ASN A 484 -10.61 -18.41 10.16
N TRP A 485 -11.14 -17.29 10.65
CA TRP A 485 -10.41 -16.31 11.46
C TRP A 485 -9.74 -16.92 12.70
N PRO A 486 -10.45 -17.61 13.62
CA PRO A 486 -9.82 -18.31 14.74
C PRO A 486 -8.77 -19.33 14.32
N MET A 487 -9.01 -20.07 13.23
CA MET A 487 -8.07 -21.07 12.73
C MET A 487 -6.76 -20.44 12.27
N LEU A 488 -6.83 -19.29 11.57
CA LEU A 488 -5.65 -18.54 11.14
C LEU A 488 -4.87 -18.01 12.33
N ALA A 489 -5.54 -17.42 13.32
CA ALA A 489 -4.91 -16.90 14.54
C ALA A 489 -4.22 -18.02 15.35
N ALA A 490 -4.92 -19.14 15.59
CA ALA A 490 -4.37 -20.28 16.33
C ALA A 490 -3.17 -20.93 15.62
N ASN A 491 -3.08 -20.83 14.29
CA ASN A 491 -1.98 -21.36 13.48
C ASN A 491 -0.99 -20.27 13.03
N HIS A 492 -0.82 -19.19 13.78
CA HIS A 492 -0.01 -18.01 13.42
C HIS A 492 1.43 -18.28 12.97
N ASP A 493 2.01 -19.44 13.29
CA ASP A 493 3.36 -19.81 12.83
C ASP A 493 3.41 -20.34 11.41
N LYS A 494 2.28 -20.82 10.92
CA LYS A 494 2.11 -21.39 9.58
C LYS A 494 1.15 -20.55 8.73
N SER A 495 0.33 -19.70 9.35
CA SER A 495 -0.66 -18.87 8.68
C SER A 495 -0.12 -17.48 8.34
N ILE A 496 -0.92 -16.75 7.57
CA ILE A 496 -0.65 -15.36 7.18
C ILE A 496 -1.19 -14.33 8.20
N PHE A 497 -1.62 -14.74 9.40
CA PHE A 497 -2.41 -13.87 10.28
C PHE A 497 -1.72 -12.53 10.63
N TYR A 498 -0.49 -12.55 11.14
CA TYR A 498 0.22 -11.32 11.54
C TYR A 498 0.89 -10.55 10.38
N GLN A 499 0.69 -10.95 9.12
CA GLN A 499 1.06 -10.14 7.94
C GLN A 499 -0.15 -9.40 7.34
N LEU A 500 -1.37 -9.76 7.75
CA LEU A 500 -2.59 -9.08 7.31
C LEU A 500 -2.61 -7.62 7.76
N ASP A 501 -3.49 -6.83 7.15
CA ASP A 501 -3.98 -5.60 7.77
C ASP A 501 -4.74 -5.97 9.06
N LEU A 502 -4.07 -5.81 10.19
CA LEU A 502 -4.59 -6.15 11.52
C LEU A 502 -5.62 -5.12 12.00
N ALA A 503 -5.67 -3.92 11.43
CA ALA A 503 -6.73 -2.96 11.72
C ALA A 503 -8.05 -3.43 11.09
N ASP A 504 -8.00 -3.87 9.84
CA ASP A 504 -9.13 -4.49 9.13
C ASP A 504 -9.57 -5.79 9.82
N ALA A 505 -8.60 -6.65 10.17
CA ALA A 505 -8.89 -7.88 10.93
C ALA A 505 -9.55 -7.59 12.29
N ALA A 506 -9.07 -6.59 13.04
CA ALA A 506 -9.67 -6.23 14.33
C ALA A 506 -11.13 -5.75 14.17
N SER A 507 -11.42 -5.00 13.09
CA SER A 507 -12.78 -4.57 12.75
C SER A 507 -13.67 -5.77 12.41
N GLU A 508 -13.18 -6.75 11.63
CA GLU A 508 -13.91 -7.98 11.34
C GLU A 508 -14.16 -8.81 12.61
N PHE A 509 -13.21 -8.90 13.54
CA PHE A 509 -13.38 -9.63 14.80
C PHE A 509 -14.51 -9.05 15.65
N VAL A 510 -14.55 -7.72 15.80
CA VAL A 510 -15.59 -7.05 16.60
C VAL A 510 -16.94 -7.10 15.90
N SER A 511 -17.01 -6.71 14.62
CA SER A 511 -18.28 -6.68 13.87
C SER A 511 -18.94 -8.07 13.77
N LYS A 512 -18.14 -9.14 13.66
CA LYS A 512 -18.64 -10.52 13.55
C LYS A 512 -18.76 -11.23 14.91
N GLY A 513 -18.43 -10.59 16.03
CA GLY A 513 -18.48 -11.19 17.36
C GLY A 513 -17.57 -12.40 17.51
N ILE A 514 -16.35 -12.32 16.96
CA ILE A 514 -15.33 -13.36 17.07
C ILE A 514 -14.55 -13.13 18.36
N ALA A 515 -14.35 -14.19 19.14
CA ALA A 515 -13.60 -14.11 20.38
C ALA A 515 -12.15 -13.64 20.14
N LEU A 516 -11.65 -12.83 21.06
CA LEU A 516 -10.24 -12.45 21.07
C LEU A 516 -9.38 -13.73 21.17
N PRO A 517 -8.36 -13.92 20.30
CA PRO A 517 -7.48 -15.08 20.38
C PRO A 517 -6.73 -15.17 21.71
N GLU A 518 -6.04 -16.28 21.96
CA GLU A 518 -5.09 -16.39 23.08
C GLU A 518 -3.81 -15.57 22.82
N GLY A 519 -3.11 -15.20 23.89
CA GLY A 519 -1.90 -14.38 23.79
C GLY A 519 -0.74 -15.20 23.26
N LEU A 520 0.17 -14.58 22.51
CA LEU A 520 1.37 -15.28 22.06
C LEU A 520 2.30 -15.63 23.23
N PRO A 521 2.98 -16.80 23.17
CA PRO A 521 3.94 -17.18 24.20
C PRO A 521 5.19 -16.28 24.15
N ALA A 522 5.93 -16.24 25.26
CA ALA A 522 7.07 -15.32 25.43
C ALA A 522 8.24 -15.60 24.47
N ASP A 523 8.38 -16.85 24.01
CA ASP A 523 9.41 -17.30 23.06
C ASP A 523 9.02 -17.06 21.58
N ALA A 524 7.78 -16.62 21.31
CA ALA A 524 7.38 -16.22 19.97
C ALA A 524 8.26 -15.04 19.47
N PRO A 525 8.50 -14.94 18.14
CA PRO A 525 9.32 -13.86 17.58
C PRO A 525 8.85 -12.47 18.05
N LEU A 526 9.81 -11.64 18.48
CA LEU A 526 9.54 -10.33 19.09
C LEU A 526 8.53 -9.50 18.29
N MET A 527 8.75 -9.37 16.98
CA MET A 527 7.87 -8.59 16.13
C MET A 527 6.45 -9.16 16.04
N LYS A 528 6.26 -10.49 16.04
CA LYS A 528 4.91 -11.08 16.10
C LYS A 528 4.21 -10.71 17.40
N ARG A 529 4.92 -10.70 18.53
CA ARG A 529 4.37 -10.28 19.84
C ARG A 529 3.98 -8.80 19.81
N VAL A 530 4.79 -7.93 19.21
CA VAL A 530 4.44 -6.51 19.00
C VAL A 530 3.13 -6.37 18.20
N HIS A 531 3.01 -7.10 17.08
CA HIS A 531 1.80 -7.12 16.26
C HIS A 531 0.58 -7.67 17.02
N ASP A 532 0.75 -8.74 17.81
CA ASP A 532 -0.32 -9.34 18.62
C ASP A 532 -0.87 -8.38 19.66
N HIS A 533 0.01 -7.78 20.48
CA HIS A 533 -0.40 -6.80 21.48
C HIS A 533 -1.10 -5.59 20.83
N MET A 534 -0.65 -5.12 19.67
CA MET A 534 -1.35 -4.02 18.99
C MET A 534 -2.69 -4.43 18.38
N PHE A 535 -2.79 -5.64 17.83
CA PHE A 535 -4.06 -6.19 17.33
C PHE A 535 -5.08 -6.33 18.47
N ARG A 536 -4.66 -6.89 19.60
CA ARG A 536 -5.48 -6.98 20.83
C ARG A 536 -5.93 -5.61 21.31
N SER A 537 -5.00 -4.66 21.36
CA SER A 537 -5.30 -3.27 21.70
C SER A 537 -6.42 -2.71 20.83
N ARG A 538 -6.34 -2.91 19.51
CA ARG A 538 -7.33 -2.40 18.57
C ARG A 538 -8.71 -3.04 18.75
N ILE A 539 -8.79 -4.35 18.99
CA ILE A 539 -10.07 -5.03 19.29
C ILE A 539 -10.70 -4.47 20.56
N LEU A 540 -9.91 -4.34 21.63
CA LEU A 540 -10.38 -3.84 22.92
C LEU A 540 -10.84 -2.38 22.81
N GLN A 541 -10.12 -1.54 22.06
CA GLN A 541 -10.52 -0.16 21.76
C GLN A 541 -11.87 -0.09 21.04
N PHE A 542 -12.07 -0.90 19.99
CA PHE A 542 -13.36 -0.97 19.29
C PHE A 542 -14.50 -1.47 20.19
N SER A 543 -14.17 -2.25 21.22
CA SER A 543 -15.14 -2.74 22.21
C SER A 543 -15.33 -1.78 23.41
N GLY A 544 -14.64 -0.64 23.44
CA GLY A 544 -14.68 0.32 24.56
C GLY A 544 -14.00 -0.16 25.85
N ASP A 545 -13.09 -1.14 25.77
CA ASP A 545 -12.38 -1.72 26.92
C ASP A 545 -11.03 -1.01 27.16
N ASP A 546 -10.87 -0.45 28.36
CA ASP A 546 -9.67 0.30 28.78
C ASP A 546 -8.38 -0.55 28.79
N ARG A 547 -8.48 -1.88 28.89
CA ARG A 547 -7.33 -2.79 28.77
C ARG A 547 -6.61 -2.63 27.44
N GLY A 548 -7.27 -2.10 26.41
CA GLY A 548 -6.65 -1.76 25.13
C GLY A 548 -5.44 -0.83 25.27
N ARG A 549 -5.43 0.07 26.26
CA ARG A 549 -4.27 0.95 26.52
C ARG A 549 -3.07 0.19 27.08
N VAL A 550 -3.31 -0.83 27.90
CA VAL A 550 -2.26 -1.68 28.47
C VAL A 550 -1.60 -2.52 27.37
N GLU A 551 -2.41 -3.15 26.51
CA GLU A 551 -1.93 -3.91 25.35
C GLU A 551 -1.12 -3.02 24.40
N GLN A 552 -1.58 -1.80 24.14
CA GLN A 552 -0.83 -0.83 23.35
C GLN A 552 0.54 -0.54 23.96
N GLN A 553 0.58 -0.23 25.26
CA GLN A 553 1.82 0.10 25.96
C GLN A 553 2.79 -1.09 25.94
N GLN A 554 2.29 -2.32 26.03
CA GLN A 554 3.10 -3.53 25.93
C GLN A 554 3.71 -3.70 24.53
N ALA A 555 2.98 -3.43 23.45
CA ALA A 555 3.52 -3.45 22.09
C ALA A 555 4.70 -2.49 21.92
N PHE A 556 4.56 -1.24 22.40
CA PHE A 556 5.65 -0.27 22.40
C PHE A 556 6.82 -0.69 23.30
N SER A 557 6.55 -1.31 24.46
CA SER A 557 7.60 -1.80 25.37
C SER A 557 8.46 -2.88 24.71
N LEU A 558 7.82 -3.85 24.03
CA LEU A 558 8.54 -4.93 23.38
C LEU A 558 9.45 -4.43 22.25
N LEU A 559 8.98 -3.49 21.43
CA LEU A 559 9.84 -2.88 20.41
C LEU A 559 11.06 -2.20 21.03
N ARG A 560 10.84 -1.43 22.10
CA ARG A 560 11.90 -0.74 22.85
C ARG A 560 12.90 -1.74 23.44
N GLU A 561 12.42 -2.80 24.09
CA GLU A 561 13.27 -3.85 24.66
C GLU A 561 14.13 -4.51 23.58
N GLY A 562 13.56 -4.80 22.41
CA GLY A 562 14.31 -5.34 21.27
C GLY A 562 15.42 -4.42 20.77
N LEU A 563 15.16 -3.12 20.71
CA LEU A 563 16.16 -2.12 20.34
C LEU A 563 17.26 -2.02 21.40
N ILE A 564 16.92 -1.91 22.68
CA ILE A 564 17.89 -1.81 23.78
C ILE A 564 18.78 -3.07 23.85
N ALA A 565 18.22 -4.25 23.59
CA ALA A 565 18.96 -5.52 23.61
C ALA A 565 20.15 -5.53 22.64
N THR A 566 20.13 -4.72 21.57
CA THR A 566 21.24 -4.66 20.58
C THR A 566 22.55 -4.14 21.16
N ILE A 567 22.51 -3.40 22.29
CA ILE A 567 23.70 -2.87 22.96
C ILE A 567 23.89 -3.43 24.38
N ALA A 568 23.07 -4.38 24.82
CA ALA A 568 23.08 -4.89 26.19
C ALA A 568 24.44 -5.53 26.57
N ASP A 569 25.12 -6.15 25.59
CA ASP A 569 26.44 -6.75 25.79
C ASP A 569 27.60 -5.73 25.65
N ALA A 570 27.33 -4.52 25.16
CA ALA A 570 28.32 -3.46 24.94
C ALA A 570 28.51 -2.58 26.18
N LYS A 571 28.88 -3.19 27.31
CA LYS A 571 29.16 -2.47 28.56
C LYS A 571 30.36 -1.53 28.45
N GLN A 572 30.26 -0.37 29.09
CA GLN A 572 31.23 0.72 28.99
C GLN A 572 32.04 0.88 30.27
N MET A 573 33.28 1.34 30.14
CA MET A 573 34.15 1.68 31.27
C MET A 573 34.65 3.11 31.09
N PRO A 574 33.97 4.11 31.66
CA PRO A 574 34.37 5.50 31.51
C PRO A 574 35.74 5.72 32.17
N ARG A 575 36.61 6.48 31.49
CA ARG A 575 37.95 6.87 31.98
C ARG A 575 38.16 8.37 31.77
N LEU A 576 38.66 9.07 32.78
CA LEU A 576 38.91 10.50 32.66
C LEU A 576 39.98 10.76 31.58
N ASN A 577 39.60 11.49 30.53
CA ASN A 577 40.45 11.75 29.36
C ASN A 577 40.85 13.23 29.23
N VAL A 578 40.60 14.05 30.26
CA VAL A 578 40.86 15.49 30.28
C VAL A 578 41.65 15.92 31.51
N TYR A 579 42.33 17.06 31.43
CA TYR A 579 42.94 17.70 32.60
C TYR A 579 41.90 18.40 33.48
N ARG A 580 42.27 18.69 34.73
CA ARG A 580 41.35 19.27 35.74
C ARG A 580 40.81 20.66 35.36
N ASP A 581 41.55 21.41 34.56
CA ASP A 581 41.26 22.76 34.08
C ASP A 581 40.65 22.79 32.67
N GLN A 582 40.52 21.64 32.01
CA GLN A 582 39.92 21.55 30.69
C GLN A 582 38.40 21.44 30.72
N ILE A 583 37.78 22.05 29.72
CA ILE A 583 36.35 21.95 29.44
C ILE A 583 36.18 21.32 28.06
N VAL A 584 35.37 20.26 27.98
CA VAL A 584 34.92 19.70 26.70
C VAL A 584 33.69 20.45 26.24
N TRP A 585 33.73 20.96 25.02
CA TRP A 585 32.62 21.67 24.39
C TRP A 585 32.17 20.91 23.14
N GLY A 586 30.96 20.35 23.23
CA GLY A 586 30.23 19.75 22.11
C GLY A 586 29.23 20.75 21.51
N ARG A 587 29.13 20.79 20.18
CA ARG A 587 28.18 21.65 19.47
C ARG A 587 27.67 20.98 18.19
N SER A 588 26.38 21.12 17.90
CA SER A 588 25.74 20.51 16.71
C SER A 588 24.77 21.45 16.00
N PRO A 589 24.73 21.41 14.65
CA PRO A 589 23.68 22.03 13.87
C PRO A 589 22.34 21.30 14.09
N VAL A 590 21.24 21.91 13.64
CA VAL A 590 19.94 21.23 13.55
C VAL A 590 19.70 20.69 12.15
N ARG A 591 18.58 19.99 11.93
CA ARG A 591 18.27 19.37 10.64
C ARG A 591 16.91 19.76 10.10
N ILE A 592 16.83 19.90 8.78
CA ILE A 592 15.57 19.94 8.03
C ILE A 592 15.42 18.60 7.27
N ASP A 593 14.30 17.91 7.49
CA ASP A 593 13.87 16.79 6.64
C ASP A 593 13.32 17.33 5.32
N LEU A 594 13.90 16.91 4.19
CA LEU A 594 13.46 17.34 2.87
C LEU A 594 12.51 16.33 2.25
N ALA A 595 12.85 15.04 2.31
CA ALA A 595 12.04 13.94 1.79
C ALA A 595 12.34 12.62 2.51
N GLY A 596 11.32 11.78 2.64
CA GLY A 596 11.46 10.42 3.19
C GLY A 596 11.34 10.30 4.70
N GLY A 597 11.10 11.40 5.44
CA GLY A 597 10.81 11.33 6.87
C GLY A 597 9.71 10.31 7.20
N TRP A 598 9.82 9.66 8.36
CA TRP A 598 9.03 8.49 8.81
C TRP A 598 9.46 7.13 8.24
N THR A 599 10.17 7.10 7.12
CA THR A 599 10.71 5.83 6.60
C THR A 599 11.86 5.29 7.48
N ASP A 600 12.44 6.15 8.32
CA ASP A 600 13.46 5.84 9.32
C ASP A 600 12.89 5.28 10.64
N THR A 601 11.58 5.37 10.84
CA THR A 601 10.93 5.04 12.11
C THR A 601 10.64 3.55 12.22
N PRO A 602 11.05 2.89 13.32
CA PRO A 602 10.66 1.51 13.61
C PRO A 602 9.14 1.36 13.83
N PRO A 603 8.54 0.24 13.39
CA PRO A 603 9.20 -0.92 12.80
C PRO A 603 9.34 -0.87 11.28
N PHE A 604 8.85 0.18 10.59
CA PHE A 604 8.88 0.22 9.12
C PHE A 604 10.30 0.02 8.57
N CYS A 605 11.28 0.81 9.06
CA CYS A 605 12.68 0.70 8.66
C CYS A 605 13.30 -0.67 8.96
N MET A 606 12.83 -1.40 9.98
CA MET A 606 13.32 -2.73 10.30
C MET A 606 12.91 -3.78 9.29
N TYR A 607 11.83 -3.55 8.54
CA TYR A 607 11.33 -4.51 7.59
C TYR A 607 11.74 -4.25 6.16
N THR A 608 12.00 -3.00 5.80
CA THR A 608 12.32 -2.63 4.41
C THR A 608 13.57 -1.77 4.30
N GLY A 609 14.11 -1.25 5.40
CA GLY A 609 15.09 -0.15 5.40
C GLY A 609 14.44 1.21 5.12
N GLY A 610 15.00 2.29 5.66
CA GLY A 610 14.53 3.66 5.45
C GLY A 610 15.41 4.45 4.49
N ASN A 611 14.83 5.46 3.81
CA ASN A 611 15.53 6.43 2.98
C ASN A 611 15.12 7.84 3.38
N VAL A 612 16.06 8.69 3.78
CA VAL A 612 15.78 10.08 4.14
C VAL A 612 16.79 11.01 3.47
N VAL A 613 16.30 12.05 2.79
CA VAL A 613 17.12 13.19 2.35
C VAL A 613 16.92 14.32 3.35
N ASN A 614 17.99 14.71 4.02
CA ASN A 614 17.95 15.81 4.97
C ASN A 614 19.17 16.73 4.83
N VAL A 615 19.10 17.87 5.50
CA VAL A 615 20.15 18.89 5.49
C VAL A 615 20.46 19.36 6.89
N ALA A 616 21.76 19.45 7.20
CA ALA A 616 22.25 20.05 8.44
C ALA A 616 22.37 21.57 8.29
N ILE A 617 21.77 22.33 9.19
CA ILE A 617 21.76 23.80 9.16
C ILE A 617 22.18 24.40 10.50
N GLU A 618 22.89 25.51 10.40
CA GLU A 618 23.16 26.43 11.49
C GLU A 618 22.12 27.54 11.50
N LEU A 619 21.82 28.08 12.68
CA LEU A 619 20.88 29.18 12.84
C LEU A 619 21.66 30.44 13.22
N ASN A 620 21.46 31.53 12.49
CA ASN A 620 22.17 32.79 12.68
C ASN A 620 23.70 32.61 12.72
N GLY A 621 24.23 31.72 11.86
CA GLY A 621 25.66 31.43 11.74
C GLY A 621 26.29 30.66 12.89
N GLN A 622 25.49 30.01 13.76
CA GLN A 622 26.02 29.17 14.83
C GLN A 622 25.26 27.83 14.99
N PRO A 623 25.96 26.76 15.43
CA PRO A 623 25.34 25.56 15.96
C PRO A 623 24.50 25.90 17.21
N PRO A 624 23.16 25.72 17.16
CA PRO A 624 22.26 26.18 18.21
C PRO A 624 22.21 25.24 19.42
N LEU A 625 22.75 24.02 19.32
CA LEU A 625 22.79 23.03 20.39
C LEU A 625 24.21 22.89 20.91
N GLN A 626 24.40 23.13 22.21
CA GLN A 626 25.72 23.17 22.83
C GLN A 626 25.72 22.46 24.18
N VAL A 627 26.82 21.77 24.46
CA VAL A 627 27.03 21.01 25.70
C VAL A 627 28.45 21.25 26.19
N TYR A 628 28.57 21.52 27.49
CA TYR A 628 29.84 21.68 28.17
C TYR A 628 29.99 20.62 29.25
N VAL A 629 31.12 19.91 29.26
CA VAL A 629 31.46 18.93 30.30
C VAL A 629 32.78 19.30 30.92
N LYS A 630 32.80 19.45 32.25
CA LYS A 630 34.03 19.74 33.00
C LYS A 630 34.16 18.87 34.26
N PRO A 631 35.39 18.66 34.78
CA PRO A 631 35.58 17.96 36.05
C PRO A 631 34.99 18.74 37.23
N ALA A 632 34.31 18.05 38.13
CA ALA A 632 33.85 18.60 39.41
C ALA A 632 34.72 18.08 40.57
N ARG A 633 34.95 18.94 41.58
CA ARG A 633 35.76 18.58 42.76
C ARG A 633 35.04 17.62 43.69
N GLU A 634 33.72 17.77 43.82
CA GLU A 634 32.88 16.86 44.58
C GLU A 634 32.63 15.59 43.76
N PHE A 635 32.60 14.42 44.39
CA PHE A 635 32.31 13.14 43.74
C PHE A 635 30.81 12.97 43.49
N ARG A 636 30.25 13.92 42.74
CA ARG A 636 28.84 14.01 42.35
C ARG A 636 28.74 14.42 40.89
N ILE A 637 27.57 14.18 40.29
CA ILE A 637 27.26 14.64 38.94
C ILE A 637 26.32 15.85 39.04
N ILE A 638 26.72 16.96 38.46
CA ILE A 638 25.96 18.22 38.43
C ILE A 638 25.44 18.42 37.01
N LEU A 639 24.12 18.56 36.87
CA LEU A 639 23.47 18.87 35.60
C LEU A 639 22.94 20.30 35.63
N ARG A 640 23.18 21.06 34.56
CA ARG A 640 22.71 22.46 34.41
C ARG A 640 22.07 22.67 33.04
N SER A 641 20.98 23.43 32.97
CA SER A 641 20.36 23.88 31.71
C SER A 641 20.30 25.40 31.72
N ILE A 642 20.97 26.04 30.75
CA ILE A 642 21.05 27.50 30.68
C ILE A 642 19.71 28.11 30.24
N ASP A 643 19.09 27.52 29.22
CA ASP A 643 17.82 27.94 28.62
C ASP A 643 16.63 27.80 29.58
N ILE A 644 16.57 26.71 30.36
CA ILE A 644 15.50 26.46 31.33
C ILE A 644 15.82 27.09 32.70
N GLY A 645 17.09 27.43 32.97
CA GLY A 645 17.53 27.96 34.27
C GLY A 645 17.49 26.91 35.39
N ALA A 646 17.65 25.63 35.06
CA ALA A 646 17.57 24.53 36.01
C ALA A 646 18.96 23.99 36.42
N MET A 647 19.04 23.40 37.61
CA MET A 647 20.22 22.68 38.11
C MET A 647 19.77 21.47 38.94
N GLU A 648 20.48 20.36 38.79
CA GLU A 648 20.27 19.15 39.60
C GLU A 648 21.63 18.56 40.01
N SER A 649 21.74 18.07 41.25
CA SER A 649 22.94 17.39 41.76
C SER A 649 22.59 15.94 42.09
N ILE A 650 23.31 15.01 41.48
CA ILE A 650 23.08 13.57 41.54
C ILE A 650 24.23 12.91 42.31
N SER A 651 23.86 12.16 43.34
CA SER A 651 24.78 11.43 44.23
C SER A 651 24.53 9.92 44.25
N THR A 652 23.39 9.45 43.74
CA THR A 652 23.02 8.02 43.74
C THR A 652 22.66 7.50 42.35
N TRP A 653 22.70 6.17 42.16
CA TRP A 653 22.26 5.56 40.90
C TRP A 653 20.75 5.71 40.67
N ASP A 654 19.93 5.73 41.72
CA ASP A 654 18.48 5.85 41.56
C ASP A 654 18.09 7.24 41.07
N GLU A 655 18.75 8.29 41.57
CA GLU A 655 18.62 9.66 41.02
C GLU A 655 19.06 9.74 39.54
N LEU A 656 20.09 8.97 39.15
CA LEU A 656 20.57 8.90 37.78
C LEU A 656 19.65 8.08 36.87
N ARG A 657 19.00 7.03 37.38
CA ARG A 657 18.03 6.18 36.65
C ARG A 657 16.70 6.89 36.41
N ASP A 658 16.42 7.98 37.13
CA ASP A 658 15.19 8.78 37.00
C ASP A 658 15.19 9.67 35.73
N PHE A 659 15.51 9.08 34.58
CA PHE A 659 15.51 9.75 33.27
C PHE A 659 14.17 9.64 32.53
N ASN A 660 13.27 8.74 32.93
CA ASN A 660 11.93 8.57 32.35
C ASN A 660 10.84 9.41 33.05
N LYS A 661 11.22 10.24 34.02
CA LYS A 661 10.31 11.15 34.72
C LYS A 661 9.77 12.23 33.79
N VAL A 662 8.45 12.27 33.66
CA VAL A 662 7.75 13.26 32.85
C VAL A 662 8.08 14.68 33.32
N GLY A 663 8.47 15.55 32.39
CA GLY A 663 8.76 16.95 32.65
C GLY A 663 10.13 17.24 33.28
N SER A 664 11.00 16.23 33.43
CA SER A 664 12.37 16.47 33.89
C SER A 664 13.19 17.20 32.81
N PRO A 665 13.86 18.33 33.13
CA PRO A 665 14.76 19.01 32.20
C PRO A 665 16.04 18.20 31.92
N PHE A 666 16.32 17.18 32.72
CA PHE A 666 17.59 16.44 32.71
C PHE A 666 17.46 14.97 32.30
N SER A 667 16.32 14.57 31.72
CA SER A 667 16.12 13.22 31.18
C SER A 667 17.22 12.80 30.19
N ILE A 668 17.55 13.66 29.22
CA ILE A 668 18.57 13.40 28.19
C ILE A 668 19.97 13.16 28.80
N PRO A 669 20.55 14.09 29.58
CA PRO A 669 21.89 13.90 30.12
C PRO A 669 21.97 12.74 31.12
N LYS A 670 20.92 12.47 31.90
CA LYS A 670 20.87 11.30 32.79
C LYS A 670 20.96 9.99 32.00
N ALA A 671 20.16 9.84 30.94
CA ALA A 671 20.20 8.66 30.08
C ALA A 671 21.55 8.54 29.32
N ALA A 672 22.15 9.66 28.90
CA ALA A 672 23.46 9.65 28.25
C ALA A 672 24.58 9.19 29.20
N LEU A 673 24.57 9.63 30.47
CA LEU A 673 25.50 9.18 31.50
C LEU A 673 25.30 7.71 31.85
N ALA A 674 24.05 7.25 31.91
CA ALA A 674 23.74 5.83 32.05
C ALA A 674 24.41 5.01 30.93
N LEU A 675 24.20 5.39 29.66
CA LEU A 675 24.80 4.73 28.50
C LEU A 675 26.33 4.83 28.45
N ALA A 676 26.92 5.88 29.04
CA ALA A 676 28.36 6.03 29.20
C ALA A 676 28.96 5.11 30.28
N GLY A 677 28.13 4.36 31.01
CA GLY A 677 28.56 3.36 31.99
C GLY A 677 28.57 3.85 33.44
N PHE A 678 27.88 4.95 33.77
CA PHE A 678 27.74 5.45 35.15
C PHE A 678 26.60 4.78 35.95
N ILE A 679 25.91 3.81 35.36
CA ILE A 679 25.00 2.91 36.09
C ILE A 679 25.42 1.44 35.91
N PRO A 680 25.17 0.54 36.88
CA PRO A 680 25.64 -0.84 36.86
C PRO A 680 25.24 -1.65 35.62
N GLU A 681 24.07 -1.36 35.05
CA GLU A 681 23.50 -2.05 33.89
C GLU A 681 24.40 -1.91 32.65
N PHE A 682 24.95 -0.71 32.44
CA PHE A 682 25.80 -0.36 31.31
C PHE A 682 27.28 -0.29 31.67
N SER A 683 27.65 -0.49 32.94
CA SER A 683 29.04 -0.44 33.39
C SER A 683 29.72 -1.80 33.29
N ALA A 684 30.93 -1.82 32.72
CA ALA A 684 31.81 -2.99 32.79
C ALA A 684 32.45 -3.14 34.19
N GLY A 685 32.57 -2.04 34.93
CA GLY A 685 33.06 -2.02 36.32
C GLY A 685 31.98 -2.41 37.32
N ARG A 686 32.40 -2.90 38.49
CA ARG A 686 31.50 -3.19 39.61
C ARG A 686 31.88 -2.32 40.80
N TYR A 687 30.94 -1.49 41.23
CA TYR A 687 31.10 -0.56 42.35
C TYR A 687 29.96 -0.78 43.35
N VAL A 688 30.11 -0.26 44.57
CA VAL A 688 29.07 -0.34 45.62
C VAL A 688 28.13 0.87 45.64
N SER A 689 28.57 2.01 45.09
CA SER A 689 27.78 3.23 44.94
C SER A 689 28.29 4.09 43.77
N LEU A 690 27.49 5.06 43.33
CA LEU A 690 27.91 6.06 42.34
C LEU A 690 29.10 6.89 42.84
N GLU A 691 29.14 7.24 44.12
CA GLU A 691 30.25 8.00 44.70
C GLU A 691 31.58 7.24 44.59
N GLU A 692 31.60 5.94 44.91
CA GLU A 692 32.80 5.11 44.77
C GLU A 692 33.23 4.94 43.32
N GLN A 693 32.26 4.86 42.40
CA GLN A 693 32.55 4.87 40.98
C GLN A 693 33.20 6.19 40.52
N LEU A 694 32.72 7.34 41.01
CA LEU A 694 33.29 8.66 40.69
C LEU A 694 34.67 8.86 41.30
N LYS A 695 34.91 8.32 42.51
CA LYS A 695 36.25 8.26 43.11
C LYS A 695 37.22 7.45 42.26
N ALA A 696 36.79 6.28 41.78
CA ALA A 696 37.58 5.44 40.88
C ALA A 696 37.82 6.10 39.50
N PHE A 697 36.83 6.84 38.99
CA PHE A 697 36.95 7.64 37.77
C PHE A 697 37.92 8.82 37.93
N GLY A 698 38.04 9.37 39.15
CA GLY A 698 39.04 10.37 39.54
C GLY A 698 38.48 11.77 39.81
N CYS A 699 37.19 12.02 39.53
CA CYS A 699 36.49 13.27 39.82
C CYS A 699 34.97 13.11 39.71
N GLY A 700 34.21 14.13 40.14
CA GLY A 700 32.82 14.29 39.70
C GLY A 700 32.73 14.93 38.32
N LEU A 701 31.51 15.16 37.84
CA LEU A 701 31.24 15.74 36.52
C LEU A 701 30.25 16.89 36.63
N GLU A 702 30.46 17.96 35.87
CA GLU A 702 29.43 18.97 35.62
C GLU A 702 29.10 19.02 34.13
N VAL A 703 27.84 18.75 33.79
CA VAL A 703 27.30 18.77 32.41
C VAL A 703 26.34 19.94 32.29
N THR A 704 26.68 20.92 31.44
CA THR A 704 25.85 22.09 31.17
C THR A 704 25.30 22.04 29.75
N LEU A 705 23.99 22.20 29.60
CA LEU A 705 23.27 22.19 28.33
C LEU A 705 22.81 23.60 27.93
N LEU A 706 22.83 23.87 26.63
CA LEU A 706 22.22 25.04 26.02
C LEU A 706 21.54 24.64 24.71
N ALA A 707 20.23 24.86 24.64
CA ALA A 707 19.47 24.79 23.40
C ALA A 707 18.95 26.19 23.05
N ALA A 708 19.49 26.80 21.99
CA ALA A 708 19.08 28.12 21.52
C ALA A 708 17.78 28.10 20.68
N ILE A 709 16.99 27.02 20.77
CA ILE A 709 15.75 26.81 20.02
C ILE A 709 14.70 26.24 20.98
N PRO A 710 13.44 26.70 20.94
CA PRO A 710 12.36 26.14 21.73
C PRO A 710 12.17 24.63 21.51
N ALA A 711 11.80 23.91 22.57
CA ALA A 711 11.34 22.53 22.46
C ALA A 711 10.09 22.45 21.55
N GLY A 712 9.97 21.36 20.78
CA GLY A 712 8.87 21.21 19.82
C GLY A 712 9.01 22.06 18.55
N SER A 713 10.23 22.50 18.21
CA SER A 713 10.55 23.24 16.99
C SER A 713 10.38 22.43 15.70
N GLY A 714 10.41 21.10 15.78
CA GLY A 714 10.39 20.22 14.60
C GLY A 714 11.74 20.10 13.87
N LEU A 715 12.84 20.62 14.44
CA LEU A 715 14.18 20.60 13.83
C LEU A 715 15.09 19.45 14.36
N GLY A 716 14.52 18.42 14.97
CA GLY A 716 15.26 17.29 15.56
C GLY A 716 16.02 17.65 16.85
N THR A 717 15.62 18.74 17.51
CA THR A 717 16.36 19.36 18.64
C THR A 717 16.70 18.36 19.75
N SER A 718 15.75 17.54 20.19
CA SER A 718 15.96 16.61 21.31
C SER A 718 16.97 15.51 20.99
N SER A 719 16.83 14.85 19.84
CA SER A 719 17.72 13.78 19.37
C SER A 719 19.13 14.30 19.14
N ILE A 720 19.26 15.46 18.50
CA ILE A 720 20.56 16.05 18.22
C ILE A 720 21.22 16.55 19.51
N LEU A 721 20.45 17.08 20.47
CA LEU A 721 20.99 17.44 21.79
C LEU A 721 21.52 16.19 22.50
N ALA A 722 20.76 15.08 22.47
CA ALA A 722 21.22 13.81 23.01
C ALA A 722 22.51 13.31 22.35
N ALA A 723 22.61 13.39 21.01
CA ALA A 723 23.84 13.07 20.28
C ALA A 723 25.01 14.00 20.67
N THR A 724 24.74 15.28 20.90
CA THR A 724 25.75 16.26 21.33
C THR A 724 26.28 15.96 22.74
N VAL A 725 25.39 15.58 23.66
CA VAL A 725 25.78 15.13 25.01
C VAL A 725 26.62 13.87 24.93
N LEU A 726 26.19 12.86 24.17
CA LEU A 726 26.93 11.61 23.98
C LEU A 726 28.31 11.86 23.34
N GLY A 727 28.40 12.76 22.37
CA GLY A 727 29.66 13.17 21.75
C GLY A 727 30.63 13.82 22.74
N ALA A 728 30.14 14.77 23.54
CA ALA A 728 30.96 15.42 24.58
C ALA A 728 31.39 14.43 25.68
N LEU A 729 30.50 13.53 26.09
CA LEU A 729 30.81 12.47 27.06
C LEU A 729 31.79 11.44 26.49
N SER A 730 31.70 11.10 25.20
CA SER A 730 32.63 10.19 24.54
C SER A 730 34.07 10.68 24.64
N ASP A 731 34.28 11.97 24.36
CA ASP A 731 35.60 12.61 24.47
C ASP A 731 36.05 12.71 25.93
N PHE A 732 35.19 13.21 26.82
CA PHE A 732 35.48 13.41 28.25
C PHE A 732 35.82 12.10 28.99
N CYS A 733 35.07 11.04 28.69
CA CYS A 733 35.17 9.72 29.33
C CYS A 733 36.03 8.73 28.55
N GLY A 734 36.74 9.15 27.50
CA GLY A 734 37.65 8.28 26.74
C GLY A 734 36.98 7.04 26.14
N LEU A 735 35.72 7.16 25.71
CA LEU A 735 34.91 6.03 25.22
C LEU A 735 35.19 5.69 23.75
N ALA A 736 35.83 6.60 23.02
CA ALA A 736 36.23 6.45 21.62
C ALA A 736 35.07 6.09 20.66
N TRP A 737 33.85 6.57 20.94
CA TRP A 737 32.73 6.42 20.02
C TRP A 737 32.90 7.33 18.80
N ASP A 738 32.74 6.75 17.62
CA ASP A 738 32.65 7.51 16.38
C ASP A 738 31.24 8.10 16.18
N LYS A 739 31.05 8.84 15.08
CA LYS A 739 29.75 9.48 14.78
C LYS A 739 28.61 8.47 14.58
N ASN A 740 28.90 7.27 14.09
CA ASN A 740 27.87 6.23 13.88
C ASN A 740 27.46 5.61 15.22
N GLU A 741 28.42 5.28 16.08
CA GLU A 741 28.13 4.75 17.41
C GLU A 741 27.41 5.79 18.28
N ILE A 742 27.77 7.08 18.16
CA ILE A 742 27.00 8.17 18.79
C ILE A 742 25.55 8.16 18.28
N GLY A 743 25.33 8.11 16.96
CA GLY A 743 23.98 8.08 16.39
C GLY A 743 23.16 6.85 16.79
N ASN A 744 23.78 5.67 16.85
CA ASN A 744 23.16 4.44 17.33
C ASN A 744 22.79 4.55 18.82
N ARG A 745 23.72 5.02 19.67
CA ARG A 745 23.46 5.24 21.10
C ARG A 745 22.39 6.30 21.34
N THR A 746 22.30 7.32 20.49
CA THR A 746 21.19 8.27 20.54
C THR A 746 19.85 7.60 20.29
N LEU A 747 19.75 6.70 19.30
CA LEU A 747 18.52 5.93 19.08
C LEU A 747 18.14 5.14 20.33
N ILE A 748 19.10 4.43 20.95
CA ILE A 748 18.83 3.69 22.18
C ILE A 748 18.44 4.60 23.35
N LEU A 749 19.09 5.76 23.47
CA LEU A 749 18.76 6.78 24.46
C LEU A 749 17.29 7.20 24.34
N GLU A 750 16.80 7.48 23.13
CA GLU A 750 15.40 7.85 22.92
C GLU A 750 14.42 6.74 23.30
N GLN A 751 14.80 5.50 23.02
CA GLN A 751 14.01 4.34 23.46
C GLN A 751 13.94 4.28 24.99
N LEU A 752 15.04 4.54 25.70
CA LEU A 752 15.05 4.65 27.17
C LEU A 752 14.15 5.79 27.69
N LEU A 753 14.08 6.90 26.94
CA LEU A 753 13.22 8.05 27.28
C LEU A 753 11.74 7.84 26.95
N THR A 754 11.37 6.75 26.27
CA THR A 754 10.00 6.45 25.84
C THR A 754 9.38 7.47 24.89
N THR A 755 10.17 8.40 24.36
CA THR A 755 9.71 9.39 23.38
C THR A 755 9.33 8.71 22.08
N GLY A 756 10.06 7.64 21.73
CA GLY A 756 9.95 7.00 20.43
C GLY A 756 10.48 7.93 19.33
N GLY A 757 11.00 7.35 18.24
CA GLY A 757 11.67 8.11 17.21
C GLY A 757 12.32 7.19 16.19
N GLY A 758 12.52 7.72 14.99
CA GLY A 758 13.38 7.10 13.99
C GLY A 758 14.83 7.55 14.15
N TRP A 759 15.67 7.21 13.18
CA TRP A 759 17.09 7.53 13.24
C TRP A 759 17.50 8.83 12.51
N GLN A 760 16.60 9.46 11.76
CA GLN A 760 16.99 10.56 10.88
C GLN A 760 17.52 11.79 11.63
N ASP A 761 17.02 12.06 12.83
CA ASP A 761 17.24 13.33 13.53
C ASP A 761 18.70 13.43 13.99
N GLN A 762 19.19 12.39 14.67
CA GLN A 762 20.56 12.36 15.15
C GLN A 762 21.56 12.37 13.99
N TYR A 763 21.36 11.57 12.94
CA TYR A 763 22.26 11.54 11.80
C TYR A 763 22.17 12.83 10.97
N GLY A 764 21.00 13.48 10.98
CA GLY A 764 20.77 14.77 10.36
C GLY A 764 21.65 15.89 10.93
N GLY A 765 21.82 15.94 12.27
CA GLY A 765 22.65 16.95 12.94
C GLY A 765 24.11 16.53 13.22
N VAL A 766 24.37 15.24 13.43
CA VAL A 766 25.73 14.72 13.69
C VAL A 766 26.62 14.81 12.44
N LEU A 767 26.03 14.60 11.26
CA LEU A 767 26.71 14.69 9.98
C LEU A 767 26.43 16.04 9.32
N HIS A 768 27.39 16.55 8.55
CA HIS A 768 27.28 17.84 7.87
C HIS A 768 26.39 17.79 6.62
N GLY A 769 26.14 18.96 6.05
CA GLY A 769 25.67 19.17 4.69
C GLY A 769 24.35 18.53 4.33
N LEU A 770 24.12 18.50 3.02
CA LEU A 770 23.01 17.86 2.34
C LEU A 770 23.35 16.39 2.03
N LYS A 771 22.44 15.48 2.38
CA LYS A 771 22.75 14.04 2.35
C LYS A 771 21.51 13.17 2.19
N LEU A 772 21.70 12.04 1.52
CA LEU A 772 20.80 10.89 1.53
C LEU A 772 21.32 9.87 2.55
N LEU A 773 20.46 9.48 3.48
CA LEU A 773 20.69 8.46 4.49
C LEU A 773 19.86 7.22 4.15
N GLN A 774 20.46 6.03 4.18
CA GLN A 774 19.78 4.77 3.86
C GLN A 774 20.17 3.64 4.80
N THR A 775 19.18 2.95 5.36
CA THR A 775 19.39 1.72 6.14
C THR A 775 18.90 0.47 5.40
N GLY A 776 19.41 -0.69 5.83
CA GLY A 776 18.89 -2.00 5.43
C GLY A 776 17.79 -2.51 6.37
N GLU A 777 17.32 -3.72 6.09
CA GLU A 777 16.39 -4.46 6.96
C GLU A 777 17.08 -4.93 8.25
N GLY A 778 16.29 -5.15 9.30
CA GLY A 778 16.72 -5.70 10.59
C GLY A 778 16.87 -4.65 11.70
N PHE A 779 17.36 -5.10 12.86
CA PHE A 779 17.53 -4.24 14.03
C PHE A 779 18.78 -3.33 13.94
N HIS A 780 19.73 -3.66 13.05
CA HIS A 780 20.92 -2.85 12.82
C HIS A 780 20.60 -1.68 11.88
N GLN A 781 20.06 -0.59 12.46
CA GLN A 781 19.64 0.61 11.73
C GLN A 781 20.78 1.65 11.64
N ASN A 782 21.95 1.23 11.12
CA ASN A 782 23.07 2.13 10.86
C ASN A 782 23.01 2.64 9.40
N PRO A 783 22.76 3.94 9.16
CA PRO A 783 22.58 4.45 7.82
C PRO A 783 23.91 4.51 7.07
N SER A 784 23.89 3.98 5.85
CA SER A 784 24.82 4.39 4.81
C SER A 784 24.48 5.82 4.37
N VAL A 785 25.49 6.60 4.02
CA VAL A 785 25.32 8.02 3.75
C VAL A 785 25.88 8.35 2.38
N ARG A 786 25.18 9.20 1.63
CA ARG A 786 25.61 9.72 0.33
C ARG A 786 25.45 11.23 0.34
N TRP A 787 26.56 11.93 0.11
CA TRP A 787 26.63 13.38 0.15
C TRP A 787 26.14 13.93 -1.18
N LEU A 788 25.45 15.06 -1.10
CA LEU A 788 24.83 15.71 -2.24
C LEU A 788 25.50 17.06 -2.51
N PRO A 789 25.53 17.52 -3.77
CA PRO A 789 25.98 18.86 -4.10
C PRO A 789 25.16 19.95 -3.39
N GLU A 790 25.84 21.02 -2.99
CA GLU A 790 25.25 22.08 -2.16
C GLU A 790 24.82 23.34 -2.96
N TYR A 791 25.05 23.36 -4.28
CA TYR A 791 24.81 24.57 -5.10
C TYR A 791 23.38 25.10 -5.03
N LEU A 792 22.37 24.21 -4.86
CA LEU A 792 20.97 24.62 -4.65
C LEU A 792 20.76 25.43 -3.36
N PHE A 793 21.70 25.43 -2.42
CA PHE A 793 21.65 26.16 -1.16
C PHE A 793 22.72 27.26 -1.06
N THR A 794 23.80 27.16 -1.84
CA THR A 794 24.93 28.11 -1.76
C THR A 794 24.92 29.17 -2.84
N GLU A 795 24.39 28.90 -4.04
CA GLU A 795 24.34 29.89 -5.11
C GLU A 795 23.43 31.06 -4.74
N PRO A 796 23.81 32.33 -5.02
CA PRO A 796 23.07 33.50 -4.54
C PRO A 796 21.60 33.53 -4.95
N GLU A 797 21.28 33.09 -6.17
CA GLU A 797 19.91 33.06 -6.70
C GLU A 797 19.02 32.07 -5.93
N TYR A 798 19.51 30.87 -5.63
CA TYR A 798 18.74 29.86 -4.90
C TYR A 798 18.79 30.07 -3.39
N ARG A 799 19.95 30.48 -2.83
CA ARG A 799 20.12 30.79 -1.40
C ARG A 799 19.07 31.77 -0.91
N ALA A 800 18.81 32.83 -1.67
CA ALA A 800 17.82 33.85 -1.33
C ALA A 800 16.37 33.31 -1.34
N CYS A 801 16.11 32.18 -2.00
CA CYS A 801 14.79 31.57 -2.07
C CYS A 801 14.47 30.65 -0.90
N HIS A 802 15.45 30.28 -0.08
CA HIS A 802 15.25 29.39 1.06
C HIS A 802 14.94 30.19 2.34
N LEU A 803 13.74 30.02 2.87
CA LEU A 803 13.27 30.74 4.05
C LEU A 803 12.93 29.77 5.19
N LEU A 804 13.28 30.17 6.41
CA LEU A 804 12.95 29.44 7.63
C LEU A 804 12.15 30.35 8.58
N TYR A 805 10.90 30.00 8.81
CA TYR A 805 9.97 30.79 9.60
C TYR A 805 9.52 30.01 10.85
N TYR A 806 9.79 30.55 12.04
CA TYR A 806 9.23 29.99 13.27
C TYR A 806 7.78 30.42 13.41
N THR A 807 6.85 29.47 13.47
CA THR A 807 5.41 29.77 13.54
C THR A 807 4.96 30.26 14.92
N GLY A 808 5.77 30.07 15.96
CA GLY A 808 5.39 30.34 17.35
C GLY A 808 4.42 29.32 17.96
N ILE A 809 3.98 28.32 17.17
CA ILE A 809 3.10 27.24 17.61
C ILE A 809 3.97 26.08 18.08
N THR A 810 3.89 25.71 19.37
CA THR A 810 4.58 24.54 19.90
C THR A 810 3.58 23.44 20.23
N ARG A 811 3.79 22.22 19.72
CA ARG A 811 3.01 21.04 20.09
C ARG A 811 3.93 19.85 20.31
N THR A 812 3.59 18.98 21.24
CA THR A 812 4.28 17.71 21.43
C THR A 812 3.91 16.75 20.29
N ALA A 813 4.90 16.30 19.52
CA ALA A 813 4.72 15.35 18.41
C ALA A 813 4.32 13.92 18.85
N LYS A 814 4.21 13.67 20.15
CA LYS A 814 4.05 12.33 20.73
C LYS A 814 2.78 11.62 20.23
N ASP A 815 1.68 12.35 20.09
CA ASP A 815 0.41 11.76 19.65
C ASP A 815 0.43 11.39 18.15
N ILE A 816 1.00 12.27 17.30
CA ILE A 816 1.19 12.03 15.87
C ILE A 816 2.08 10.80 15.65
N LEU A 817 3.21 10.74 16.37
CA LEU A 817 4.13 9.61 16.31
C LEU A 817 3.46 8.30 16.76
N ALA A 818 2.71 8.34 17.85
CA ALA A 818 2.02 7.17 18.37
C ALA A 818 1.00 6.62 17.37
N GLU A 819 0.26 7.48 16.67
CA GLU A 819 -0.75 7.04 15.69
C GLU A 819 -0.13 6.43 14.45
N ILE A 820 0.89 7.07 13.87
CA ILE A 820 1.58 6.53 12.68
C ILE A 820 2.24 5.18 13.01
N VAL A 821 2.94 5.08 14.15
CA VAL A 821 3.60 3.83 14.58
C VAL A 821 2.57 2.73 14.89
N ARG A 822 1.41 3.09 15.46
CA ARG A 822 0.29 2.15 15.62
C ARG A 822 -0.20 1.62 14.27
N GLY A 823 -0.30 2.48 13.26
CA GLY A 823 -0.59 2.08 11.87
C GLY A 823 0.43 1.06 11.34
N MET A 824 1.72 1.27 11.62
CA MET A 824 2.79 0.32 11.26
C MET A 824 2.65 -1.02 12.00
N PHE A 825 2.39 -1.00 13.31
CA PHE A 825 2.15 -2.21 14.11
C PHE A 825 0.89 -2.97 13.71
N LEU A 826 -0.11 -2.30 13.14
CA LEU A 826 -1.29 -2.96 12.62
C LEU A 826 -1.12 -3.41 11.16
N ASN A 827 0.06 -3.21 10.56
CA ASN A 827 0.28 -3.39 9.12
C ASN A 827 -0.82 -2.71 8.29
N SER A 828 -1.25 -1.51 8.66
CA SER A 828 -2.32 -0.82 7.94
C SER A 828 -1.93 -0.63 6.48
N GLY A 829 -2.71 -1.19 5.55
CA GLY A 829 -2.41 -1.21 4.12
C GLY A 829 -2.15 0.20 3.55
N PRO A 830 -3.01 1.21 3.82
CA PRO A 830 -2.79 2.59 3.40
C PRO A 830 -1.47 3.19 3.94
N HIS A 831 -1.19 3.03 5.23
CA HIS A 831 0.03 3.56 5.85
C HIS A 831 1.29 2.92 5.24
N LEU A 832 1.31 1.59 5.09
CA LEU A 832 2.48 0.88 4.53
C LEU A 832 2.73 1.25 3.07
N ARG A 833 1.68 1.45 2.27
CA ARG A 833 1.82 1.94 0.89
C ARG A 833 2.41 3.34 0.86
N LEU A 834 1.84 4.27 1.64
CA LEU A 834 2.33 5.65 1.69
C LEU A 834 3.78 5.72 2.17
N LEU A 835 4.17 4.97 3.19
CA LEU A 835 5.58 4.90 3.65
C LEU A 835 6.52 4.34 2.56
N SER A 836 6.05 3.37 1.77
CA SER A 836 6.81 2.84 0.63
C SER A 836 6.97 3.89 -0.47
N GLU A 837 5.92 4.65 -0.77
CA GLU A 837 5.97 5.78 -1.70
C GLU A 837 6.91 6.89 -1.20
N MET A 838 6.90 7.21 0.10
CA MET A 838 7.81 8.18 0.70
C MET A 838 9.28 7.75 0.62
N LYS A 839 9.54 6.45 0.75
CA LYS A 839 10.88 5.89 0.59
C LYS A 839 11.42 6.04 -0.83
N VAL A 840 10.56 5.85 -1.84
CA VAL A 840 10.89 6.10 -3.25
C VAL A 840 11.05 7.59 -3.51
N HIS A 841 10.16 8.42 -2.97
CA HIS A 841 10.20 9.89 -3.08
C HIS A 841 11.50 10.50 -2.56
N ALA A 842 12.14 9.90 -1.54
CA ALA A 842 13.48 10.30 -1.11
C ALA A 842 14.54 10.13 -2.21
N LEU A 843 14.39 9.13 -3.08
CA LEU A 843 15.26 8.92 -4.24
C LEU A 843 14.94 9.91 -5.36
N ASP A 844 13.66 10.22 -5.59
CA ASP A 844 13.26 11.29 -6.53
C ASP A 844 13.93 12.63 -6.13
N MET A 845 13.90 12.96 -4.84
CA MET A 845 14.54 14.15 -4.26
C MET A 845 16.06 14.11 -4.45
N TYR A 846 16.68 12.96 -4.18
CA TYR A 846 18.11 12.74 -4.38
C TYR A 846 18.52 13.01 -5.85
N GLU A 847 17.77 12.48 -6.82
CA GLU A 847 18.04 12.69 -8.24
C GLU A 847 17.83 14.15 -8.68
N ALA A 848 16.77 14.81 -8.23
CA ALA A 848 16.51 16.21 -8.56
C ALA A 848 17.65 17.12 -8.07
N ILE A 849 18.15 16.87 -6.86
CA ILE A 849 19.29 17.61 -6.31
C ILE A 849 20.54 17.33 -7.14
N LEU A 850 20.85 16.09 -7.49
CA LEU A 850 22.03 15.75 -8.31
C LEU A 850 22.03 16.41 -9.70
N ARG A 851 20.86 16.56 -10.31
CA ARG A 851 20.70 17.21 -11.62
C ARG A 851 20.70 18.74 -11.52
N GLY A 852 20.51 19.25 -10.31
CA GLY A 852 20.45 20.68 -10.04
C GLY A 852 19.18 21.35 -10.50
N ASP A 853 18.10 20.58 -10.55
CA ASP A 853 16.79 21.09 -10.90
C ASP A 853 16.12 21.70 -9.66
N PHE A 854 16.33 23.00 -9.45
CA PHE A 854 15.76 23.75 -8.32
C PHE A 854 14.23 23.70 -8.29
N ALA A 855 13.58 23.78 -9.47
CA ALA A 855 12.13 23.79 -9.55
C ALA A 855 11.54 22.42 -9.15
N SER A 856 12.15 21.32 -9.63
CA SER A 856 11.74 19.98 -9.24
C SER A 856 12.06 19.70 -7.77
N TYR A 857 13.23 20.10 -7.27
CA TYR A 857 13.55 20.05 -5.83
C TYR A 857 12.44 20.71 -4.99
N ALA A 858 12.06 21.94 -5.33
CA ALA A 858 11.07 22.70 -4.57
C ALA A 858 9.68 22.02 -4.62
N ARG A 859 9.24 21.54 -5.79
CA ARG A 859 8.01 20.76 -5.93
C ARG A 859 8.03 19.48 -5.10
N LEU A 860 9.18 18.80 -5.03
CA LEU A 860 9.33 17.57 -4.23
C LEU A 860 9.29 17.86 -2.72
N VAL A 861 9.73 19.04 -2.26
CA VAL A 861 9.50 19.49 -0.87
C VAL A 861 7.99 19.62 -0.61
N GLY A 862 7.23 20.21 -1.55
CA GLY A 862 5.77 20.27 -1.49
C GLY A 862 5.11 18.88 -1.48
N LYS A 863 5.59 17.94 -2.31
CA LYS A 863 5.11 16.54 -2.30
C LYS A 863 5.35 15.87 -0.95
N SER A 864 6.51 16.10 -0.31
CA SER A 864 6.76 15.61 1.05
C SER A 864 5.74 16.14 2.06
N TRP A 865 5.29 17.39 1.91
CA TRP A 865 4.25 17.96 2.77
C TRP A 865 2.90 17.27 2.59
N GLU A 866 2.48 17.03 1.35
CA GLU A 866 1.24 16.30 1.07
C GLU A 866 1.30 14.86 1.60
N GLN A 867 2.44 14.18 1.46
CA GLN A 867 2.63 12.84 2.02
C GLN A 867 2.56 12.83 3.55
N ASN A 868 3.17 13.81 4.23
CA ASN A 868 3.09 13.92 5.69
C ASN A 868 1.66 14.19 6.17
N LYS A 869 0.89 15.04 5.47
CA LYS A 869 -0.54 15.27 5.77
C LYS A 869 -1.39 14.03 5.56
N ALA A 870 -1.06 13.22 4.55
CA ALA A 870 -1.76 11.96 4.27
C ALA A 870 -1.45 10.87 5.31
N LEU A 871 -0.28 10.92 5.97
CA LEU A 871 0.05 10.01 7.08
C LEU A 871 -0.75 10.31 8.35
N ASP A 872 -0.90 11.58 8.71
CA ASP A 872 -1.66 11.99 9.89
C ASP A 872 -2.25 13.39 9.73
N ALA A 873 -3.55 13.52 9.99
CA ALA A 873 -4.29 14.77 9.87
C ALA A 873 -3.83 15.84 10.89
N GLY A 874 -3.22 15.43 12.01
CA GLY A 874 -2.64 16.31 13.01
C GLY A 874 -1.38 17.05 12.53
N THR A 875 -0.81 16.66 11.39
CA THR A 875 0.36 17.30 10.78
C THR A 875 0.14 18.77 10.43
N ASN A 876 -1.06 19.13 9.94
CA ASN A 876 -1.37 20.49 9.48
C ASN A 876 -2.57 21.10 10.22
N PRO A 877 -2.35 21.76 11.37
CA PRO A 877 -3.42 22.47 12.07
C PRO A 877 -3.98 23.63 11.24
N PRO A 878 -5.24 24.05 11.46
CA PRO A 878 -5.86 25.18 10.73
C PRO A 878 -5.06 26.49 10.81
N ALA A 879 -4.33 26.67 11.90
CA ALA A 879 -3.41 27.77 12.12
C ALA A 879 -2.26 27.80 11.10
N VAL A 880 -1.63 26.65 10.83
CA VAL A 880 -0.55 26.51 9.86
C VAL A 880 -1.10 26.65 8.44
N GLU A 881 -2.26 26.06 8.16
CA GLU A 881 -2.92 26.17 6.84
C GLU A 881 -3.23 27.63 6.47
N ARG A 882 -3.72 28.44 7.42
CA ARG A 882 -3.93 29.89 7.20
C ARG A 882 -2.65 30.64 6.89
N LEU A 883 -1.52 30.21 7.46
CA LEU A 883 -0.22 30.81 7.16
C LEU A 883 0.23 30.43 5.74
N ILE A 884 0.10 29.16 5.38
CA ILE A 884 0.43 28.64 4.05
C ILE A 884 -0.42 29.31 2.97
N SER A 885 -1.73 29.47 3.18
CA SER A 885 -2.63 30.05 2.19
C SER A 885 -2.28 31.50 1.80
N ARG A 886 -1.60 32.24 2.68
CA ARG A 886 -1.12 33.61 2.43
C ARG A 886 0.13 33.66 1.55
N ILE A 887 0.93 32.59 1.53
CA ILE A 887 2.24 32.56 0.86
C ILE A 887 2.31 31.62 -0.34
N LYS A 888 1.33 30.72 -0.49
CA LYS A 888 1.37 29.64 -1.49
C LYS A 888 1.60 30.13 -2.93
N ASP A 889 1.11 31.32 -3.28
CA ASP A 889 1.26 31.88 -4.63
C ASP A 889 2.69 32.36 -4.91
N TYR A 890 3.51 32.56 -3.88
CA TYR A 890 4.92 32.98 -3.96
C TYR A 890 5.90 31.83 -3.73
N ALA A 891 5.43 30.69 -3.23
CA ALA A 891 6.25 29.51 -2.94
C ALA A 891 6.14 28.46 -4.05
N LEU A 892 7.26 27.76 -4.32
CA LEU A 892 7.26 26.52 -5.12
C LEU A 892 7.05 25.27 -4.25
N GLY A 893 7.47 25.34 -2.98
CA GLY A 893 7.29 24.27 -2.03
C GLY A 893 7.46 24.75 -0.60
N TYR A 894 6.86 24.03 0.34
CA TYR A 894 6.96 24.32 1.77
C TYR A 894 6.62 23.06 2.56
N LYS A 895 7.14 22.95 3.78
CA LYS A 895 6.76 21.90 4.73
C LYS A 895 7.14 22.25 6.16
N LEU A 896 6.46 21.63 7.12
CA LEU A 896 7.02 21.50 8.46
C LEU A 896 8.15 20.45 8.42
N PRO A 897 9.35 20.74 8.94
CA PRO A 897 10.53 19.88 8.83
C PRO A 897 10.56 18.76 9.88
N GLY A 898 9.60 18.70 10.79
CA GLY A 898 9.46 17.65 11.79
C GLY A 898 8.16 16.87 11.63
N ALA A 899 7.74 16.22 12.71
CA ALA A 899 6.52 15.41 12.75
C ALA A 899 5.21 16.17 12.44
N GLY A 900 5.22 17.50 12.45
CA GLY A 900 4.07 18.35 12.17
C GLY A 900 3.39 18.93 13.41
N GLY A 901 2.25 19.59 13.23
CA GLY A 901 1.46 20.18 14.31
C GLY A 901 1.92 21.56 14.82
N GLY A 902 3.06 22.06 14.33
CA GLY A 902 3.65 23.35 14.73
C GLY A 902 5.16 23.39 14.45
N GLY A 903 5.86 24.36 15.05
CA GLY A 903 7.31 24.51 14.97
C GLY A 903 7.74 25.46 13.85
N TYR A 904 8.79 25.10 13.13
CA TYR A 904 9.27 25.86 11.98
C TYR A 904 8.55 25.47 10.70
N LEU A 905 8.32 26.43 9.81
CA LEU A 905 7.94 26.22 8.43
C LEU A 905 9.17 26.51 7.55
N TYR A 906 9.58 25.50 6.78
CA TYR A 906 10.58 25.66 5.73
C TYR A 906 9.87 25.97 4.41
N ILE A 907 10.32 27.01 3.72
CA ILE A 907 9.69 27.54 2.51
C ILE A 907 10.75 27.69 1.43
N VAL A 908 10.41 27.27 0.21
CA VAL A 908 11.20 27.47 -1.01
C VAL A 908 10.39 28.41 -1.90
N ALA A 909 10.84 29.67 -2.00
CA ALA A 909 10.23 30.69 -2.84
C ALA A 909 10.46 30.40 -4.34
N LYS A 910 9.64 30.99 -5.21
CA LYS A 910 9.80 30.90 -6.67
C LYS A 910 11.11 31.50 -7.17
N ASP A 911 11.45 32.64 -6.60
CA ASP A 911 12.60 33.47 -6.95
C ASP A 911 12.90 34.44 -5.79
N PRO A 912 14.01 35.21 -5.85
CA PRO A 912 14.35 36.17 -4.80
C PRO A 912 13.31 37.27 -4.56
N GLU A 913 12.53 37.66 -5.58
CA GLU A 913 11.49 38.68 -5.41
C GLU A 913 10.30 38.12 -4.63
N ALA A 914 9.87 36.90 -4.97
CA ALA A 914 8.84 36.17 -4.25
C ALA A 914 9.25 35.93 -2.79
N SER A 915 10.54 35.65 -2.54
CA SER A 915 11.10 35.54 -1.19
C SER A 915 10.90 36.82 -0.38
N LEU A 916 11.19 37.99 -0.96
CA LEU A 916 10.95 39.29 -0.32
C LEU A 916 9.46 39.54 -0.03
N GLN A 917 8.55 39.12 -0.93
CA GLN A 917 7.11 39.25 -0.69
C GLN A 917 6.64 38.38 0.46
N ILE A 918 7.10 37.12 0.55
CA ILE A 918 6.83 36.23 1.68
C ILE A 918 7.31 36.86 2.98
N CYS A 919 8.54 37.39 3.00
CA CYS A 919 9.09 38.07 4.16
C CYS A 919 8.25 39.27 4.59
N ARG A 920 7.82 40.12 3.64
CA ARG A 920 6.94 41.27 3.93
C ARG A 920 5.61 40.82 4.52
N LEU A 921 4.94 39.85 3.90
CA LEU A 921 3.63 39.37 4.32
C LEU A 921 3.66 38.80 5.75
N LEU A 922 4.62 37.94 6.05
CA LEU A 922 4.69 37.27 7.36
C LEU A 922 5.28 38.15 8.48
N THR A 923 5.96 39.25 8.14
CA THR A 923 6.47 40.22 9.12
C THR A 923 5.46 41.32 9.42
N ALA A 924 4.67 41.75 8.43
CA ALA A 924 3.68 42.81 8.61
C ALA A 924 2.50 42.38 9.50
N ASP A 925 2.13 41.09 9.44
CA ASP A 925 1.04 40.51 10.21
C ASP A 925 1.45 39.11 10.71
N PRO A 926 2.29 39.05 11.77
CA PRO A 926 2.74 37.81 12.37
C PRO A 926 1.58 37.14 13.12
N GLN A 927 1.53 35.82 13.09
CA GLN A 927 0.43 35.08 13.69
C GLN A 927 0.38 35.20 15.23
N ASN A 928 1.54 35.44 15.86
CA ASN A 928 1.70 35.66 17.29
C ASN A 928 3.05 36.34 17.56
N ASP A 929 3.27 36.82 18.78
CA ASP A 929 4.46 37.57 19.19
C ASP A 929 5.78 36.80 19.05
N ASN A 930 5.71 35.46 19.01
CA ASN A 930 6.90 34.62 18.88
C ASN A 930 7.26 34.34 17.41
N ALA A 931 6.34 34.57 16.47
CA ALA A 931 6.50 34.18 15.08
C ALA A 931 7.51 35.08 14.36
N ARG A 932 8.52 34.49 13.71
CA ARG A 932 9.65 35.25 13.14
C ARG A 932 10.46 34.45 12.13
N PHE A 933 11.12 35.15 11.21
CA PHE A 933 12.17 34.56 10.39
C PHE A 933 13.44 34.30 11.20
N VAL A 934 14.14 33.24 10.83
CA VAL A 934 15.46 32.89 11.38
C VAL A 934 16.40 32.69 10.22
N GLU A 935 17.59 33.30 10.29
CA GLU A 935 18.61 33.08 9.27
C GLU A 935 19.10 31.64 9.37
N MET A 936 19.18 30.96 8.23
CA MET A 936 19.76 29.63 8.15
C MET A 936 20.89 29.57 7.13
N SER A 937 21.87 28.73 7.43
CA SER A 937 23.01 28.44 6.57
C SER A 937 23.37 26.97 6.68
N LEU A 938 23.88 26.37 5.61
CA LEU A 938 24.37 24.99 5.65
C LEU A 938 25.48 24.83 6.68
N SER A 939 25.47 23.71 7.42
CA SER A 939 26.58 23.34 8.30
C SER A 939 27.57 22.44 7.55
N ASP A 940 28.84 22.84 7.52
CA ASP A 940 29.94 22.13 6.87
C ASP A 940 30.59 21.06 7.79
N LYS A 941 30.27 21.04 9.08
CA LYS A 941 30.98 20.22 10.10
C LYS A 941 30.11 19.16 10.80
N GLY A 942 28.81 19.40 10.97
CA GLY A 942 27.97 18.57 11.82
C GLY A 942 28.37 18.68 13.30
N LEU A 943 28.26 17.58 14.06
CA LEU A 943 28.74 17.51 15.44
C LEU A 943 30.24 17.80 15.52
N GLN A 944 30.60 18.74 16.38
CA GLN A 944 31.97 19.11 16.73
C GLN A 944 32.19 18.95 18.23
N VAL A 945 33.34 18.40 18.61
CA VAL A 945 33.79 18.33 20.00
C VAL A 945 35.19 18.92 20.08
N SER A 946 35.40 19.86 20.99
CA SER A 946 36.68 20.54 21.21
C SER A 946 36.97 20.66 22.70
N ARG A 947 38.24 20.87 23.05
CA ARG A 947 38.68 21.13 24.43
C ARG A 947 39.22 22.56 24.54
N SER A 948 39.06 23.17 25.70
CA SER A 948 39.66 24.47 26.05
C SER A 948 41.18 24.42 26.14
#